data_AF-A0A6N1X1W1-F1
#
_entry.id   AF-A0A6N1X1W1-F1
#
_cell.length_a   1.000
_cell.length_b   1.000
_cell.length_c   1.000
_cell.angle_alpha   90.00
_cell.angle_beta   90.00
_cell.angle_gamma   90.00
#
_symmetry.space_group_name_H-M   'P 1'
#
loop_
_entity.id
_entity.type
_entity.pdbx_description
1 polymer ?
#
loop_
_entity_poly.entity_id
_entity_poly.type
_entity_poly.pdbx_seq_one_letter_code
_entity_poly.pdbx_strand_id
1 'polypeptide(L)'
;MDGVATPASIKLLHLSDLHLGLEQQDWMWPTFRSQFYEDLVSLHRRAGPWDVVIFSGDLTQRGSAAEFEKLTELLSGLWSQFKILGSDPKLVVVPGNHDLERPKEMDPTGRVMAQWWNDAAVRDDFWKSNSSVYRIAVSEWFKNFESWHERLSEVIPMAPFTRGLLPGDIAVTIEKGSQRLGIVGLNSAWLQNAGGDFQGRLCVHPRQLMEVTGDDPDAWGKKHDSCLLVTHHPVDWLHPEARKDWAAEIYTPGRFDAHLYGHMHEGRSITESISGGQSRISVQAASLFGLEHFGSDKVDRNHGYSVIQVPVKQGVRGIRIWPRTVNMRADGSRRLGADQNWTLVDDTYCDITFQAGAIVEAEFESSGSDSLDLTSGIKEVLMRLVRPGAVSEAHAAVRKSEQTLFLAALRETRKAWLVADWGLGGDEFIQCVQQQMLGRRGSIYYLDLHNYRNQEEVLQGLPERIGCGFAALCSGLSEEGEAILVLDEIDLSLDAGSSLTGGTLSLAQQIDGLVQVILDFCPELSVVVRSRLASNASSMRVVELGALDEADTAQYVSLHQKGSVHLASHDAVLRLHRHTDGIPSRIDSILRDLQIVGLKGLFELDSDVAGKHAESREASPALVRTIQALAASREDTDSRSFSLLKVLSMFPQGEQLFRVKRFFGARAFYPVHASRLLELNLVDVVTIKSLEEKYTFSEQGSALVVRRAAREFVVQSLSSVEHRTLSAKALALYFGDDWELRGIRPPTYLKFKDSQCDMREIGNACTMVLRATRAATETGKIENIRSALALATSFAAQLRAGDHFRSVAGLYEDLLQMHESAGSGLDLNPARIQYAKALRMIGEYARARDLLRQCEGSVTTKAQKQDVLLNLAFISESQDEDSAETVDLARRAERVDPKSNHGLQAKSIIIRNDDSYQLDRDNQLKKVQEDAVKRKAFILSNNLMIDRAETMVDAESKKLLLKNVIQTARREGDSYNLVRASLKLARIGLNESGVLTAEQISDCTRAYEYLYNQRIDNLFGICHGVLWDSFLANGDGENLLHLFRHSSLIWRLRGQMKVESKYVEKLLPVVGKQVGSGVLNADRKLLYFMTRSIQLASDMPAASLELQASRVV
;
A
#
# COMPACT_ATOMS: atom_id res chain seq x y z
N MET A 1 3.42 -62.99 18.29
CA MET A 1 2.86 -61.62 18.21
C MET A 1 2.31 -61.49 16.82
N ASP A 2 0.99 -61.61 16.70
CA ASP A 2 0.29 -61.56 15.42
C ASP A 2 0.53 -60.19 14.78
N GLY A 3 1.19 -60.20 13.62
CA GLY A 3 1.45 -59.02 12.82
C GLY A 3 0.13 -58.52 12.24
N VAL A 4 -0.41 -57.45 12.82
CA VAL A 4 -1.48 -56.67 12.18
C VAL A 4 -0.91 -56.15 10.86
N ALA A 5 -1.34 -56.74 9.75
CA ALA A 5 -1.02 -56.24 8.42
C ALA A 5 -1.56 -54.81 8.31
N THR A 6 -0.68 -53.83 8.12
CA THR A 6 -1.08 -52.46 7.77
C THR A 6 -2.00 -52.50 6.55
N PRO A 7 -3.19 -51.86 6.58
CA PRO A 7 -4.12 -51.87 5.47
C PRO A 7 -3.44 -51.34 4.20
N ALA A 8 -3.62 -52.04 3.08
CA ALA A 8 -2.88 -51.77 1.84
C ALA A 8 -3.33 -50.46 1.18
N SER A 9 -2.59 -49.36 1.41
CA SER A 9 -2.81 -48.08 0.74
C SER A 9 -2.20 -48.03 -0.67
N ILE A 10 -2.86 -47.35 -1.60
CA ILE A 10 -2.30 -47.02 -2.92
C ILE A 10 -1.34 -45.83 -2.80
N LYS A 11 -0.13 -45.99 -3.31
CA LYS A 11 0.91 -44.95 -3.37
C LYS A 11 1.26 -44.63 -4.81
N LEU A 12 1.31 -43.35 -5.15
CA LEU A 12 1.58 -42.88 -6.51
C LEU A 12 2.72 -41.86 -6.54
N LEU A 13 3.47 -41.87 -7.64
CA LEU A 13 4.43 -40.82 -8.00
C LEU A 13 3.74 -39.81 -8.91
N HIS A 14 3.84 -38.52 -8.59
CA HIS A 14 3.31 -37.44 -9.43
C HIS A 14 4.48 -36.66 -10.04
N LEU A 15 4.60 -36.78 -11.37
CA LEU A 15 5.64 -36.18 -12.21
C LEU A 15 4.99 -35.22 -13.22
N SER A 16 5.73 -34.20 -13.65
CA SER A 16 5.31 -33.26 -14.68
C SER A 16 6.50 -32.52 -15.28
N ASP A 17 6.30 -31.90 -16.45
CA ASP A 17 7.23 -30.90 -17.01
C ASP A 17 8.67 -31.45 -17.20
N LEU A 18 8.78 -32.54 -17.97
CA LEU A 18 10.06 -33.17 -18.34
C LEU A 18 10.72 -32.51 -19.55
N HIS A 19 9.94 -31.94 -20.47
CA HIS A 19 10.42 -31.22 -21.65
C HIS A 19 11.51 -31.97 -22.45
N LEU A 20 11.31 -33.26 -22.72
CA LEU A 20 12.30 -34.05 -23.42
C LEU A 20 12.53 -33.52 -24.85
N GLY A 21 13.78 -33.21 -25.19
CA GLY A 21 14.18 -32.56 -26.45
C GLY A 21 14.74 -31.14 -26.29
N LEU A 22 14.89 -30.65 -25.06
CA LEU A 22 15.40 -29.32 -24.75
C LEU A 22 16.94 -29.20 -24.88
N GLU A 23 17.41 -28.81 -26.07
CA GLU A 23 18.84 -28.72 -26.43
C GLU A 23 19.72 -27.89 -25.47
N GLN A 24 19.15 -26.85 -24.82
CA GLN A 24 19.91 -25.94 -23.95
C GLN A 24 20.31 -26.56 -22.60
N GLN A 25 19.74 -27.71 -22.23
CA GLN A 25 19.94 -28.36 -20.92
C GLN A 25 20.25 -29.86 -21.01
N ASP A 26 20.53 -30.40 -22.21
CA ASP A 26 20.87 -31.83 -22.41
C ASP A 26 22.04 -32.30 -21.53
N TRP A 27 22.97 -31.40 -21.19
CA TRP A 27 24.12 -31.69 -20.31
C TRP A 27 23.74 -31.85 -18.83
N MET A 28 22.58 -31.33 -18.38
CA MET A 28 22.12 -31.41 -17.00
C MET A 28 21.43 -32.75 -16.69
N TRP A 29 20.79 -33.36 -17.68
CA TRP A 29 19.98 -34.58 -17.48
C TRP A 29 20.77 -35.75 -16.87
N PRO A 30 22.00 -36.09 -17.31
CA PRO A 30 22.76 -37.19 -16.70
C PRO A 30 22.99 -37.03 -15.19
N THR A 31 23.29 -35.80 -14.75
CA THR A 31 23.53 -35.48 -13.34
C THR A 31 22.22 -35.45 -12.55
N PHE A 32 21.17 -34.82 -13.08
CA PHE A 32 19.87 -34.77 -12.43
C PHE A 32 19.24 -36.17 -12.32
N ARG A 33 19.30 -36.98 -13.39
CA ARG A 33 18.82 -38.37 -13.41
C ARG A 33 19.46 -39.20 -12.30
N SER A 34 20.76 -39.05 -12.07
CA SER A 34 21.47 -39.77 -11.00
C SER A 34 20.93 -39.36 -9.62
N GLN A 35 20.75 -38.06 -9.38
CA GLN A 35 20.17 -37.55 -8.13
C GLN A 35 18.72 -37.99 -7.93
N PHE A 36 17.92 -37.99 -9.00
CA PHE A 36 16.55 -38.45 -9.01
C PHE A 36 16.46 -39.94 -8.63
N TYR A 37 17.30 -40.79 -9.24
CA TYR A 37 17.32 -42.22 -8.92
C TYR A 37 17.80 -42.51 -7.50
N GLU A 38 18.84 -41.82 -7.02
CA GLU A 38 19.30 -41.92 -5.64
C GLU A 38 18.21 -41.52 -4.64
N ASP A 39 17.46 -40.46 -4.96
CA ASP A 39 16.36 -40.03 -4.11
C ASP A 39 15.18 -40.99 -4.14
N LEU A 40 14.84 -41.56 -5.30
CA LEU A 40 13.84 -42.62 -5.41
C LEU A 40 14.21 -43.81 -4.52
N VAL A 41 15.47 -44.26 -4.54
CA VAL A 41 15.96 -45.34 -3.67
C VAL A 41 15.79 -44.99 -2.18
N SER A 42 16.12 -43.75 -1.80
CA SER A 42 15.98 -43.25 -0.44
C SER A 42 14.52 -43.18 0.01
N LEU A 43 13.65 -42.67 -0.86
CA LEU A 43 12.23 -42.46 -0.59
C LEU A 43 11.45 -43.77 -0.59
N HIS A 44 11.83 -44.74 -1.43
CA HIS A 44 11.19 -46.05 -1.52
C HIS A 44 11.14 -46.79 -0.16
N ARG A 45 12.15 -46.61 0.69
CA ARG A 45 12.16 -47.20 2.05
C ARG A 45 11.02 -46.71 2.94
N ARG A 46 10.46 -45.53 2.65
CA ARG A 46 9.43 -44.85 3.45
C ARG A 46 8.08 -44.83 2.74
N ALA A 47 8.10 -44.51 1.45
CA ALA A 47 6.92 -44.27 0.63
C ALA A 47 6.80 -45.24 -0.56
N GLY A 48 7.62 -46.29 -0.62
CA GLY A 48 7.45 -47.41 -1.54
C GLY A 48 6.68 -48.59 -0.91
N PRO A 49 6.44 -49.67 -1.67
CA PRO A 49 6.47 -49.69 -3.14
C PRO A 49 5.40 -48.78 -3.75
N TRP A 50 5.64 -48.31 -4.98
CA TRP A 50 4.71 -47.45 -5.73
C TRP A 50 3.83 -48.27 -6.66
N ASP A 51 2.55 -47.90 -6.73
CA ASP A 51 1.52 -48.60 -7.50
C ASP A 51 1.15 -47.87 -8.79
N VAL A 52 1.32 -46.55 -8.83
CA VAL A 52 0.95 -45.70 -9.97
C VAL A 52 2.00 -44.61 -10.19
N VAL A 53 2.24 -44.25 -11.44
CA VAL A 53 2.95 -43.04 -11.84
C VAL A 53 1.96 -42.19 -12.62
N ILE A 54 1.71 -40.97 -12.16
CA ILE A 54 0.92 -39.96 -12.85
C ILE A 54 1.88 -38.96 -13.49
N PHE A 55 1.76 -38.75 -14.79
CA PHE A 55 2.47 -37.72 -15.53
C PHE A 55 1.49 -36.64 -16.01
N SER A 56 1.53 -35.45 -15.39
CA SER A 56 0.57 -34.38 -15.64
C SER A 56 1.01 -33.39 -16.73
N GLY A 57 1.49 -33.91 -17.86
CA GLY A 57 1.81 -33.13 -19.06
C GLY A 57 3.24 -32.62 -19.18
N ASP A 58 3.51 -32.00 -20.33
CA ASP A 58 4.80 -31.49 -20.81
C ASP A 58 5.91 -32.55 -20.74
N LEU A 59 5.61 -33.71 -21.35
CA LEU A 59 6.52 -34.85 -21.44
C LEU A 59 7.66 -34.56 -22.42
N THR A 60 7.32 -33.95 -23.54
CA THR A 60 8.23 -33.59 -24.65
C THR A 60 8.37 -32.08 -24.73
N GLN A 61 9.30 -31.60 -25.57
CA GLN A 61 9.49 -30.15 -25.77
C GLN A 61 8.63 -29.58 -26.91
N ARG A 62 8.33 -30.36 -27.96
CA ARG A 62 7.59 -29.87 -29.14
C ARG A 62 6.57 -30.86 -29.69
N GLY A 63 6.28 -31.96 -28.99
CA GLY A 63 5.29 -32.94 -29.40
C GLY A 63 5.66 -33.71 -30.66
N SER A 64 6.95 -33.78 -31.01
CA SER A 64 7.39 -34.48 -32.22
C SER A 64 7.49 -35.99 -32.01
N ALA A 65 7.25 -36.77 -33.06
CA ALA A 65 7.36 -38.23 -33.00
C ALA A 65 8.74 -38.72 -32.50
N ALA A 66 9.83 -38.03 -32.88
CA ALA A 66 11.18 -38.37 -32.44
C ALA A 66 11.43 -38.10 -30.95
N GLU A 67 10.82 -37.05 -30.38
CA GLU A 67 10.89 -36.80 -28.93
C GLU A 67 10.14 -37.88 -28.16
N PHE A 68 8.96 -38.30 -28.63
CA PHE A 68 8.20 -39.40 -28.03
C PHE A 68 8.92 -40.76 -28.10
N GLU A 69 9.67 -41.04 -29.17
CA GLU A 69 10.51 -42.25 -29.23
C GLU A 69 11.61 -42.24 -28.16
N LYS A 70 12.32 -41.12 -28.00
CA LYS A 70 13.30 -40.95 -26.91
C LYS A 70 12.66 -41.02 -25.52
N LEU A 71 11.42 -40.55 -25.40
CA LEU A 71 10.68 -40.61 -24.14
C LEU A 71 10.41 -42.06 -23.73
N THR A 72 10.07 -42.93 -24.68
CA THR A 72 9.93 -44.36 -24.43
C THR A 72 11.21 -44.98 -23.88
N GLU A 73 12.38 -44.63 -24.41
CA GLU A 73 13.68 -45.11 -23.91
C GLU A 73 13.94 -44.66 -22.46
N LEU A 74 13.69 -43.37 -22.17
CA LEU A 74 13.85 -42.79 -20.84
C LEU A 74 12.93 -43.46 -19.83
N LEU A 75 11.63 -43.58 -20.15
CA LEU A 75 10.66 -44.21 -19.27
C LEU A 75 10.94 -45.70 -19.09
N SER A 76 11.42 -46.41 -20.11
CA SER A 76 11.85 -47.82 -19.97
C SER A 76 12.99 -47.96 -18.96
N GLY A 77 13.94 -47.01 -18.97
CA GLY A 77 15.00 -46.94 -17.97
C GLY A 77 14.47 -46.66 -16.56
N LEU A 78 13.50 -45.76 -16.41
CA LEU A 78 12.86 -45.45 -15.13
C LEU A 78 12.06 -46.64 -14.58
N TRP A 79 11.29 -47.33 -15.42
CA TRP A 79 10.56 -48.54 -15.01
C TRP A 79 11.48 -49.69 -14.61
N SER A 80 12.63 -49.81 -15.28
CA SER A 80 13.68 -50.75 -14.85
C SER A 80 14.18 -50.44 -13.44
N GLN A 81 14.32 -49.15 -13.07
CA GLN A 81 14.66 -48.75 -11.69
C GLN A 81 13.55 -49.08 -10.70
N PHE A 82 12.28 -48.82 -11.04
CA PHE A 82 11.16 -49.23 -10.18
C PHE A 82 11.15 -50.73 -9.91
N LYS A 83 11.39 -51.53 -10.95
CA LYS A 83 11.47 -52.99 -10.83
C LYS A 83 12.62 -53.44 -9.92
N ILE A 84 13.78 -52.79 -10.01
CA ILE A 84 14.93 -53.05 -9.10
C ILE A 84 14.55 -52.74 -7.64
N LEU A 85 13.77 -51.68 -7.41
CA LEU A 85 13.29 -51.32 -6.08
C LEU A 85 12.16 -52.24 -5.56
N GLY A 86 11.58 -53.07 -6.43
CA GLY A 86 10.44 -53.93 -6.08
C GLY A 86 9.07 -53.27 -6.27
N SER A 87 9.00 -52.20 -7.08
CA SER A 87 7.76 -51.56 -7.53
C SER A 87 7.43 -51.94 -8.98
N ASP A 88 6.16 -52.06 -9.32
CA ASP A 88 5.67 -52.27 -10.70
C ASP A 88 4.49 -51.32 -11.01
N PRO A 89 4.71 -50.00 -11.01
CA PRO A 89 3.63 -49.04 -11.06
C PRO A 89 2.98 -48.97 -12.44
N LYS A 90 1.67 -48.70 -12.49
CA LYS A 90 0.96 -48.38 -13.73
C LYS A 90 1.14 -46.92 -14.11
N LEU A 91 1.36 -46.63 -15.39
CA LEU A 91 1.43 -45.26 -15.89
C LEU A 91 0.02 -44.71 -16.21
N VAL A 92 -0.24 -43.48 -15.77
CA VAL A 92 -1.37 -42.65 -16.18
C VAL A 92 -0.79 -41.31 -16.65
N VAL A 93 -1.17 -40.86 -17.85
CA VAL A 93 -0.59 -39.66 -18.45
C VAL A 93 -1.68 -38.79 -19.07
N VAL A 94 -1.55 -37.47 -18.90
CA VAL A 94 -2.30 -36.46 -19.64
C VAL A 94 -1.32 -35.55 -20.39
N PRO A 95 -1.67 -35.02 -21.57
CA PRO A 95 -0.76 -34.19 -22.34
C PRO A 95 -0.73 -32.74 -21.84
N GLY A 96 0.43 -32.09 -21.98
CA GLY A 96 0.61 -30.65 -21.79
C GLY A 96 0.67 -29.86 -23.09
N ASN A 97 0.94 -28.56 -23.00
CA ASN A 97 0.99 -27.67 -24.18
C ASN A 97 2.29 -27.80 -24.99
N HIS A 98 3.26 -28.58 -24.51
CA HIS A 98 4.45 -29.00 -25.25
C HIS A 98 4.31 -30.39 -25.90
N ASP A 99 3.24 -31.12 -25.63
CA ASP A 99 3.00 -32.46 -26.18
C ASP A 99 2.17 -32.48 -27.46
N LEU A 100 1.87 -31.29 -28.01
CA LEU A 100 1.20 -31.11 -29.28
C LEU A 100 2.14 -30.53 -30.34
N GLU A 101 1.98 -30.99 -31.57
CA GLU A 101 2.63 -30.39 -32.72
C GLU A 101 1.84 -29.14 -33.14
N ARG A 102 2.40 -27.97 -32.86
CA ARG A 102 1.71 -26.69 -33.08
C ARG A 102 1.44 -26.47 -34.57
N PRO A 103 0.24 -26.01 -34.96
CA PRO A 103 -0.03 -25.59 -36.32
C PRO A 103 0.91 -24.46 -36.75
N LYS A 104 1.09 -24.30 -38.06
CA LYS A 104 1.81 -23.16 -38.63
C LYS A 104 1.11 -21.85 -38.24
N GLU A 105 1.88 -20.79 -38.06
CA GLU A 105 1.37 -19.49 -37.58
C GLU A 105 0.18 -18.93 -38.40
N MET A 106 0.15 -19.21 -39.70
CA MET A 106 -0.90 -18.78 -40.63
C MET A 106 -1.97 -19.83 -40.90
N ASP A 107 -2.02 -20.92 -40.13
CA ASP A 107 -3.06 -21.94 -40.24
C ASP A 107 -4.44 -21.34 -39.91
N PRO A 108 -5.42 -21.40 -40.85
CA PRO A 108 -6.73 -20.79 -40.63
C PRO A 108 -7.45 -21.33 -39.40
N THR A 109 -7.39 -22.65 -39.19
CA THR A 109 -8.05 -23.32 -38.06
C THR A 109 -7.40 -22.92 -36.74
N GLY A 110 -6.07 -22.85 -36.69
CA GLY A 110 -5.32 -22.38 -35.54
C GLY A 110 -5.70 -20.96 -35.12
N ARG A 111 -5.82 -20.04 -36.09
CA ARG A 111 -6.19 -18.64 -35.82
C ARG A 111 -7.63 -18.46 -35.34
N VAL A 112 -8.57 -19.25 -35.86
CA VAL A 112 -9.97 -19.24 -35.39
C VAL A 112 -10.06 -19.80 -33.97
N MET A 113 -9.37 -20.92 -33.70
CA MET A 113 -9.34 -21.54 -32.37
C MET A 113 -8.67 -20.65 -31.31
N ALA A 114 -7.70 -19.82 -31.69
CA ALA A 114 -7.12 -18.81 -30.78
C ALA A 114 -8.13 -17.73 -30.32
N GLN A 115 -9.27 -17.61 -31.02
CA GLN A 115 -10.39 -16.73 -30.70
C GLN A 115 -11.60 -17.50 -30.15
N TRP A 116 -11.39 -18.69 -29.58
CA TRP A 116 -12.41 -19.60 -29.06
C TRP A 116 -13.58 -18.91 -28.31
N TRP A 117 -13.28 -17.90 -27.50
CA TRP A 117 -14.28 -17.19 -26.68
C TRP A 117 -15.10 -16.13 -27.44
N ASN A 118 -14.66 -15.70 -28.62
CA ASN A 118 -15.30 -14.63 -29.39
C ASN A 118 -16.44 -15.10 -30.29
N ASP A 119 -16.50 -16.40 -30.63
CA ASP A 119 -17.48 -16.94 -31.57
C ASP A 119 -18.19 -18.17 -31.00
N ALA A 120 -19.47 -18.00 -30.65
CA ALA A 120 -20.30 -19.08 -30.13
C ALA A 120 -20.59 -20.18 -31.17
N ALA A 121 -20.63 -19.86 -32.46
CA ALA A 121 -20.92 -20.84 -33.51
C ALA A 121 -19.75 -21.83 -33.68
N VAL A 122 -18.51 -21.37 -33.52
CA VAL A 122 -17.32 -22.23 -33.51
C VAL A 122 -17.37 -23.21 -32.34
N ARG A 123 -17.74 -22.74 -31.14
CA ARG A 123 -17.88 -23.60 -29.95
C ARG A 123 -18.99 -24.63 -30.12
N ASP A 124 -20.14 -24.19 -30.64
CA ASP A 124 -21.28 -25.06 -30.90
C ASP A 124 -20.96 -26.15 -31.92
N ASP A 125 -20.30 -25.81 -33.03
CA ASP A 125 -19.85 -26.78 -34.03
C ASP A 125 -18.87 -27.79 -33.42
N PHE A 126 -17.85 -27.31 -32.69
CA PHE A 126 -16.84 -28.14 -32.07
C PHE A 126 -17.42 -29.20 -31.12
N TRP A 127 -18.38 -28.82 -30.25
CA TRP A 127 -18.94 -29.74 -29.26
C TRP A 127 -20.07 -30.62 -29.78
N LYS A 128 -20.83 -30.19 -30.79
CA LYS A 128 -21.98 -30.95 -31.31
C LYS A 128 -21.61 -31.90 -32.46
N SER A 129 -20.52 -31.64 -33.18
CA SER A 129 -20.16 -32.36 -34.41
C SER A 129 -18.82 -33.07 -34.27
N ASN A 130 -18.83 -34.41 -34.30
CA ASN A 130 -17.59 -35.21 -34.35
C ASN A 130 -16.80 -34.96 -35.65
N SER A 131 -17.46 -34.46 -36.71
CA SER A 131 -16.83 -34.07 -37.97
C SER A 131 -16.47 -32.58 -38.04
N SER A 132 -16.52 -31.86 -36.93
CA SER A 132 -16.08 -30.46 -36.88
C SER A 132 -14.63 -30.35 -37.33
N VAL A 133 -14.36 -29.43 -38.26
CA VAL A 133 -13.00 -29.17 -38.76
C VAL A 133 -12.06 -28.74 -37.62
N TYR A 134 -12.60 -28.03 -36.62
CA TYR A 134 -11.89 -27.60 -35.43
C TYR A 134 -11.52 -28.78 -34.52
N ARG A 135 -12.44 -29.75 -34.36
CA ARG A 135 -12.20 -30.96 -33.54
C ARG A 135 -11.21 -31.91 -34.21
N ILE A 136 -11.30 -32.07 -35.52
CA ILE A 136 -10.32 -32.83 -36.31
C ILE A 136 -8.93 -32.21 -36.20
N ALA A 137 -8.83 -30.88 -36.23
CA ALA A 137 -7.54 -30.20 -36.09
C ALA A 137 -6.90 -30.43 -34.72
N VAL A 138 -7.67 -30.39 -33.62
CA VAL A 138 -7.17 -30.75 -32.28
C VAL A 138 -6.64 -32.19 -32.26
N SER A 139 -7.37 -33.14 -32.85
CA SER A 139 -6.89 -34.52 -32.96
C SER A 139 -5.59 -34.64 -33.76
N GLU A 140 -5.41 -33.85 -34.83
CA GLU A 140 -4.17 -33.85 -35.60
C GLU A 140 -3.00 -33.23 -34.82
N TRP A 141 -3.21 -32.14 -34.06
CA TRP A 141 -2.16 -31.52 -33.25
C TRP A 141 -1.61 -32.47 -32.17
N PHE A 142 -2.44 -33.35 -31.60
CA PHE A 142 -2.02 -34.34 -30.59
C PHE A 142 -1.78 -35.75 -31.16
N LYS A 143 -1.76 -35.92 -32.48
CA LYS A 143 -1.63 -37.24 -33.11
C LYS A 143 -0.38 -37.99 -32.70
N ASN A 144 0.75 -37.29 -32.57
CA ASN A 144 2.01 -37.90 -32.14
C ASN A 144 1.91 -38.43 -30.70
N PHE A 145 1.25 -37.67 -29.80
CA PHE A 145 0.98 -38.08 -28.43
C PHE A 145 0.08 -39.32 -28.39
N GLU A 146 -1.05 -39.33 -29.11
CA GLU A 146 -1.98 -40.48 -29.15
C GLU A 146 -1.31 -41.73 -29.72
N SER A 147 -0.59 -41.58 -30.83
CA SER A 147 0.13 -42.70 -31.48
C SER A 147 1.26 -43.25 -30.61
N TRP A 148 1.87 -42.40 -29.78
CA TRP A 148 2.86 -42.83 -28.79
C TRP A 148 2.19 -43.55 -27.61
N HIS A 149 1.14 -42.97 -27.03
CA HIS A 149 0.41 -43.50 -25.89
C HIS A 149 -0.17 -44.91 -26.17
N GLU A 150 -0.66 -45.15 -27.39
CA GLU A 150 -1.10 -46.47 -27.85
C GLU A 150 0.00 -47.53 -27.80
N ARG A 151 1.15 -47.21 -28.41
CA ARG A 151 2.29 -48.13 -28.51
C ARG A 151 3.01 -48.32 -27.19
N LEU A 152 2.93 -47.35 -26.28
CA LEU A 152 3.62 -47.38 -24.99
C LEU A 152 3.17 -48.56 -24.11
N SER A 153 1.91 -49.00 -24.27
CA SER A 153 1.33 -50.14 -23.53
C SER A 153 2.08 -51.46 -23.73
N GLU A 154 2.84 -51.61 -24.81
CA GLU A 154 3.67 -52.79 -25.10
C GLU A 154 4.97 -52.82 -24.30
N VAL A 155 5.41 -51.66 -23.81
CA VAL A 155 6.74 -51.46 -23.18
C VAL A 155 6.62 -51.14 -21.69
N ILE A 156 5.57 -50.41 -21.31
CA ILE A 156 5.34 -49.95 -19.94
C ILE A 156 3.99 -50.46 -19.44
N PRO A 157 3.90 -50.97 -18.20
CA PRO A 157 2.63 -51.31 -17.58
C PRO A 157 1.66 -50.13 -17.57
N MET A 158 0.59 -50.24 -18.35
CA MET A 158 -0.53 -49.29 -18.35
C MET A 158 -1.73 -49.90 -17.65
N ALA A 159 -2.52 -49.07 -16.98
CA ALA A 159 -3.81 -49.50 -16.47
C ALA A 159 -4.86 -49.45 -17.59
N PRO A 160 -5.86 -50.36 -17.61
CA PRO A 160 -6.98 -50.26 -18.54
C PRO A 160 -7.68 -48.90 -18.37
N PHE A 161 -8.00 -48.25 -19.49
CA PHE A 161 -8.59 -46.92 -19.49
C PHE A 161 -9.70 -46.77 -20.51
N THR A 162 -10.67 -45.93 -20.19
CA THR A 162 -11.69 -45.43 -21.12
C THR A 162 -11.17 -44.15 -21.76
N ARG A 163 -11.22 -44.06 -23.09
CA ARG A 163 -10.89 -42.82 -23.82
C ARG A 163 -12.06 -41.86 -23.84
N GLY A 164 -11.75 -40.58 -23.77
CA GLY A 164 -12.71 -39.50 -23.79
C GLY A 164 -12.84 -38.80 -25.12
N LEU A 165 -13.37 -37.57 -25.02
CA LEU A 165 -13.83 -36.79 -26.16
C LEU A 165 -12.68 -36.16 -26.94
N LEU A 166 -11.65 -35.68 -26.23
CA LEU A 166 -10.46 -35.05 -26.76
C LEU A 166 -9.21 -35.93 -26.54
N PRO A 167 -8.15 -35.75 -27.35
CA PRO A 167 -6.89 -36.48 -27.16
C PRO A 167 -6.36 -36.35 -25.73
N GLY A 168 -6.01 -37.46 -25.09
CA GLY A 168 -5.55 -37.51 -23.71
C GLY A 168 -6.64 -37.47 -22.62
N ASP A 169 -7.92 -37.31 -22.97
CA ASP A 169 -9.01 -37.50 -22.01
C ASP A 169 -9.13 -39.00 -21.68
N ILE A 170 -9.03 -39.35 -20.40
CA ILE A 170 -9.07 -40.75 -19.94
C ILE A 170 -9.78 -40.92 -18.59
N ALA A 171 -10.34 -42.11 -18.35
CA ALA A 171 -10.74 -42.57 -17.02
C ALA A 171 -10.12 -43.95 -16.74
N VAL A 172 -9.55 -44.12 -15.55
CA VAL A 172 -8.75 -45.29 -15.15
C VAL A 172 -9.21 -45.77 -13.78
N THR A 173 -9.26 -47.10 -13.59
CA THR A 173 -9.46 -47.73 -12.28
C THR A 173 -8.21 -48.51 -11.88
N ILE A 174 -7.64 -48.18 -10.73
CA ILE A 174 -6.51 -48.90 -10.12
C ILE A 174 -7.02 -49.70 -8.93
N GLU A 175 -6.73 -51.00 -8.92
CA GLU A 175 -7.19 -51.92 -7.87
C GLU A 175 -5.98 -52.49 -7.11
N LYS A 176 -6.02 -52.39 -5.77
CA LYS A 176 -5.00 -52.95 -4.88
C LYS A 176 -5.66 -53.53 -3.63
N GLY A 177 -5.66 -54.86 -3.53
CA GLY A 177 -6.43 -55.55 -2.47
C GLY A 177 -7.93 -55.22 -2.62
N SER A 178 -8.54 -54.66 -1.57
CA SER A 178 -9.94 -54.21 -1.59
C SER A 178 -10.11 -52.74 -1.98
N GLN A 179 -9.02 -51.98 -2.18
CA GLN A 179 -9.08 -50.54 -2.49
C GLN A 179 -9.18 -50.33 -4.01
N ARG A 180 -10.11 -49.46 -4.44
CA ARG A 180 -10.30 -49.03 -5.83
C ARG A 180 -10.11 -47.51 -5.95
N LEU A 181 -9.08 -47.09 -6.67
CA LEU A 181 -8.79 -45.69 -6.97
C LEU A 181 -9.25 -45.37 -8.40
N GLY A 182 -10.18 -44.42 -8.54
CA GLY A 182 -10.54 -43.84 -9.82
C GLY A 182 -9.64 -42.66 -10.16
N ILE A 183 -9.15 -42.58 -11.40
CA ILE A 183 -8.39 -41.43 -11.90
C ILE A 183 -9.02 -40.95 -13.21
N VAL A 184 -9.39 -39.68 -13.26
CA VAL A 184 -9.84 -39.02 -14.48
C VAL A 184 -8.76 -38.04 -14.94
N GLY A 185 -8.29 -38.19 -16.17
CA GLY A 185 -7.39 -37.24 -16.83
C GLY A 185 -8.16 -36.44 -17.88
N LEU A 186 -8.08 -35.11 -17.84
CA LEU A 186 -8.70 -34.25 -18.84
C LEU A 186 -7.64 -33.37 -19.51
N ASN A 187 -7.64 -33.35 -20.84
CA ASN A 187 -6.75 -32.49 -21.60
C ASN A 187 -7.18 -31.03 -21.40
N SER A 188 -6.27 -30.24 -20.83
CA SER A 188 -6.43 -28.79 -20.61
C SER A 188 -5.67 -27.94 -21.63
N ALA A 189 -4.78 -28.56 -22.41
CA ALA A 189 -3.87 -27.90 -23.33
C ALA A 189 -4.41 -27.79 -24.77
N TRP A 190 -5.55 -28.41 -25.07
CA TRP A 190 -6.09 -28.52 -26.43
C TRP A 190 -6.39 -27.18 -27.14
N LEU A 191 -6.53 -26.08 -26.39
CA LEU A 191 -6.66 -24.72 -26.95
C LEU A 191 -5.33 -23.97 -27.09
N GLN A 192 -4.23 -24.45 -26.51
CA GLN A 192 -2.94 -23.78 -26.54
C GLN A 192 -2.13 -24.15 -27.79
N ASN A 193 -2.71 -23.82 -28.94
CA ASN A 193 -2.17 -24.15 -30.26
C ASN A 193 -1.06 -23.20 -30.75
N ALA A 194 -0.64 -22.22 -29.93
CA ALA A 194 0.40 -21.26 -30.27
C ALA A 194 1.30 -20.96 -29.05
N GLY A 195 2.43 -20.30 -29.31
CA GLY A 195 3.26 -19.75 -28.24
C GLY A 195 2.64 -18.51 -27.57
N GLY A 196 3.17 -18.15 -26.41
CA GLY A 196 2.71 -17.00 -25.62
C GLY A 196 1.89 -17.40 -24.40
N ASP A 197 1.30 -16.39 -23.76
CA ASP A 197 0.52 -16.55 -22.52
C ASP A 197 -0.96 -16.85 -22.81
N PHE A 198 -1.43 -17.94 -22.20
CA PHE A 198 -2.79 -18.45 -22.30
C PHE A 198 -3.50 -18.47 -20.94
N GLN A 199 -2.95 -17.85 -19.90
CA GLN A 199 -3.60 -17.73 -18.61
C GLN A 199 -4.97 -17.03 -18.77
N GLY A 200 -6.01 -17.63 -18.18
CA GLY A 200 -7.39 -17.14 -18.31
C GLY A 200 -8.01 -17.33 -19.70
N ARG A 201 -7.44 -18.17 -20.58
CA ARG A 201 -7.93 -18.37 -21.96
C ARG A 201 -8.24 -19.83 -22.31
N LEU A 202 -7.82 -20.78 -21.49
CA LEU A 202 -8.04 -22.21 -21.76
C LEU A 202 -9.44 -22.68 -21.35
N CYS A 203 -9.79 -23.90 -21.73
CA CYS A 203 -11.09 -24.49 -21.47
C CYS A 203 -10.91 -25.96 -21.08
N VAL A 204 -11.54 -26.38 -19.99
CA VAL A 204 -11.86 -27.79 -19.74
C VAL A 204 -13.37 -27.84 -19.59
N HIS A 205 -14.03 -28.61 -20.45
CA HIS A 205 -15.48 -28.56 -20.60
C HIS A 205 -16.14 -29.79 -19.95
N PRO A 206 -17.33 -29.66 -19.33
CA PRO A 206 -18.01 -30.80 -18.67
C PRO A 206 -18.23 -32.02 -19.57
N ARG A 207 -18.44 -31.79 -20.87
CA ARG A 207 -18.54 -32.86 -21.89
C ARG A 207 -17.33 -33.80 -21.92
N GLN A 208 -16.12 -33.31 -21.61
CA GLN A 208 -14.94 -34.18 -21.53
C GLN A 208 -15.08 -35.18 -20.39
N LEU A 209 -15.55 -34.72 -19.21
CA LEU A 209 -15.80 -35.57 -18.04
C LEU A 209 -16.96 -36.54 -18.28
N MET A 210 -18.05 -36.06 -18.88
CA MET A 210 -19.22 -36.90 -19.19
C MET A 210 -18.83 -38.09 -20.07
N GLU A 211 -18.08 -37.87 -21.16
CA GLU A 211 -17.68 -38.93 -22.08
C GLU A 211 -16.87 -40.04 -21.39
N VAL A 212 -15.85 -39.67 -20.60
CA VAL A 212 -14.98 -40.66 -19.93
C VAL A 212 -15.66 -41.41 -18.79
N THR A 213 -16.76 -40.88 -18.26
CA THR A 213 -17.52 -41.48 -17.15
C THR A 213 -18.83 -42.16 -17.57
N GLY A 214 -19.12 -42.22 -18.87
CA GLY A 214 -20.35 -42.81 -19.39
C GLY A 214 -21.59 -41.97 -19.08
N ASP A 215 -21.47 -40.65 -19.21
CA ASP A 215 -22.49 -39.62 -18.97
C ASP A 215 -23.00 -39.50 -17.53
N ASP A 216 -22.40 -40.22 -16.58
CA ASP A 216 -22.75 -40.16 -15.16
C ASP A 216 -21.49 -40.14 -14.26
N PRO A 217 -20.86 -38.95 -14.07
CA PRO A 217 -19.64 -38.82 -13.28
C PRO A 217 -19.80 -39.24 -11.83
N ASP A 218 -20.99 -39.03 -11.25
CA ASP A 218 -21.25 -39.33 -9.84
C ASP A 218 -21.45 -40.83 -9.62
N ALA A 219 -22.17 -41.52 -10.52
CA ALA A 219 -22.27 -42.98 -10.46
C ALA A 219 -20.94 -43.66 -10.78
N TRP A 220 -20.13 -43.09 -11.67
CA TRP A 220 -18.76 -43.56 -11.90
C TRP A 220 -17.89 -43.39 -10.66
N GLY A 221 -17.92 -42.22 -10.01
CA GLY A 221 -17.15 -41.93 -8.79
C GLY A 221 -17.53 -42.86 -7.63
N LYS A 222 -18.82 -43.14 -7.44
CA LYS A 222 -19.32 -44.06 -6.39
C LYS A 222 -18.83 -45.51 -6.52
N LYS A 223 -18.30 -45.93 -7.67
CA LYS A 223 -17.71 -47.26 -7.86
C LYS A 223 -16.30 -47.38 -7.25
N HIS A 224 -15.72 -46.28 -6.80
CA HIS A 224 -14.36 -46.17 -6.29
C HIS A 224 -14.35 -45.72 -4.82
N ASP A 225 -13.30 -46.08 -4.09
CA ASP A 225 -13.10 -45.63 -2.72
C ASP A 225 -12.56 -44.20 -2.65
N SER A 226 -11.76 -43.83 -3.67
CA SER A 226 -11.21 -42.49 -3.86
C SER A 226 -11.13 -42.15 -5.35
N CYS A 227 -11.25 -40.87 -5.69
CA CYS A 227 -11.21 -40.37 -7.06
C CYS A 227 -10.24 -39.19 -7.20
N LEU A 228 -9.35 -39.23 -8.19
CA LEU A 228 -8.42 -38.15 -8.52
C LEU A 228 -8.75 -37.55 -9.88
N LEU A 229 -8.62 -36.23 -10.01
CA LEU A 229 -8.71 -35.51 -11.26
C LEU A 229 -7.30 -35.06 -11.67
N VAL A 230 -6.93 -35.20 -12.94
CA VAL A 230 -5.60 -34.84 -13.45
C VAL A 230 -5.75 -33.93 -14.67
N THR A 231 -5.07 -32.78 -14.66
CA THR A 231 -4.91 -31.89 -15.82
C THR A 231 -3.44 -31.47 -15.93
N HIS A 232 -3.07 -30.81 -17.02
CA HIS A 232 -1.74 -30.17 -17.09
C HIS A 232 -1.77 -28.79 -16.43
N HIS A 233 -2.70 -27.92 -16.84
CA HIS A 233 -2.77 -26.55 -16.34
C HIS A 233 -3.56 -26.42 -15.02
N PRO A 234 -3.22 -25.42 -14.19
CA PRO A 234 -4.06 -25.03 -13.05
C PRO A 234 -5.38 -24.37 -13.48
N VAL A 235 -6.32 -24.31 -12.55
CA VAL A 235 -7.68 -23.77 -12.76
C VAL A 235 -7.65 -22.29 -13.17
N ASP A 236 -6.64 -21.51 -12.74
CA ASP A 236 -6.50 -20.10 -13.11
C ASP A 236 -6.03 -19.89 -14.57
N TRP A 237 -5.65 -20.93 -15.29
CA TRP A 237 -5.42 -20.85 -16.73
C TRP A 237 -6.70 -20.99 -17.55
N LEU A 238 -7.76 -21.52 -16.94
CA LEU A 238 -9.07 -21.59 -17.58
C LEU A 238 -9.71 -20.21 -17.66
N HIS A 239 -10.46 -19.95 -18.73
CA HIS A 239 -11.26 -18.75 -18.90
C HIS A 239 -12.35 -18.64 -17.81
N PRO A 240 -12.78 -17.43 -17.39
CA PRO A 240 -13.78 -17.28 -16.34
C PRO A 240 -15.08 -18.07 -16.55
N GLU A 241 -15.53 -18.26 -17.80
CA GLU A 241 -16.68 -19.12 -18.10
C GLU A 241 -16.36 -20.60 -17.83
N ALA A 242 -15.24 -21.11 -18.35
CA ALA A 242 -14.79 -22.49 -18.07
C ALA A 242 -14.52 -22.73 -16.58
N ARG A 243 -14.09 -21.73 -15.80
CA ARG A 243 -13.92 -21.86 -14.34
C ARG A 243 -15.24 -22.04 -13.60
N LYS A 244 -16.32 -21.40 -14.08
CA LYS A 244 -17.66 -21.60 -13.51
C LYS A 244 -18.11 -23.02 -13.76
N ASP A 245 -18.00 -23.49 -15.00
CA ASP A 245 -18.35 -24.86 -15.37
C ASP A 245 -17.47 -25.88 -14.65
N TRP A 246 -16.17 -25.60 -14.50
CA TRP A 246 -15.24 -26.41 -13.72
C TRP A 246 -15.72 -26.58 -12.28
N ALA A 247 -16.06 -25.49 -11.59
CA ALA A 247 -16.50 -25.53 -10.21
C ALA A 247 -17.88 -26.16 -10.02
N ALA A 248 -18.79 -25.96 -10.98
CA ALA A 248 -20.19 -26.38 -10.91
C ALA A 248 -20.41 -27.82 -11.41
N GLU A 249 -19.63 -28.27 -12.39
CA GLU A 249 -19.93 -29.50 -13.15
C GLU A 249 -18.77 -30.49 -13.24
N ILE A 250 -17.52 -30.09 -12.94
CA ILE A 250 -16.35 -30.98 -13.03
C ILE A 250 -15.80 -31.29 -11.64
N TYR A 251 -15.20 -30.29 -10.98
CA TYR A 251 -14.55 -30.39 -9.68
C TYR A 251 -15.46 -29.87 -8.56
N THR A 252 -16.65 -30.47 -8.48
CA THR A 252 -17.65 -30.20 -7.45
C THR A 252 -17.19 -30.77 -6.10
N PRO A 253 -17.56 -30.14 -4.97
CA PRO A 253 -17.23 -30.65 -3.64
C PRO A 253 -17.67 -32.11 -3.47
N GLY A 254 -16.73 -32.98 -3.10
CA GLY A 254 -17.00 -34.39 -2.81
C GLY A 254 -16.89 -35.37 -3.98
N ARG A 255 -16.80 -34.89 -5.23
CA ARG A 255 -16.68 -35.77 -6.42
C ARG A 255 -15.27 -36.34 -6.60
N PHE A 256 -14.26 -35.51 -6.40
CA PHE A 256 -12.86 -35.88 -6.49
C PHE A 256 -12.16 -35.48 -5.19
N ASP A 257 -11.32 -36.38 -4.69
CA ASP A 257 -10.54 -36.20 -3.47
C ASP A 257 -9.38 -35.21 -3.66
N ALA A 258 -8.76 -35.20 -4.84
CA ALA A 258 -7.76 -34.20 -5.20
C ALA A 258 -7.69 -33.96 -6.72
N HIS A 259 -7.31 -32.74 -7.09
CA HIS A 259 -6.95 -32.33 -8.44
C HIS A 259 -5.43 -32.20 -8.56
N LEU A 260 -4.80 -33.05 -9.36
CA LEU A 260 -3.36 -33.08 -9.63
C LEU A 260 -3.06 -32.37 -10.94
N TYR A 261 -2.07 -31.47 -10.96
CA TYR A 261 -1.65 -30.77 -12.17
C TYR A 261 -0.18 -30.34 -12.16
N GLY A 262 0.32 -29.83 -13.30
CA GLY A 262 1.70 -29.39 -13.48
C GLY A 262 1.78 -27.93 -13.95
N HIS A 263 2.55 -27.69 -15.01
CA HIS A 263 2.69 -26.43 -15.75
C HIS A 263 3.44 -25.30 -15.04
N MET A 264 3.24 -25.13 -13.73
CA MET A 264 4.09 -24.22 -12.95
C MET A 264 5.14 -24.99 -12.17
N HIS A 265 6.35 -24.44 -12.10
CA HIS A 265 7.54 -25.20 -11.71
C HIS A 265 7.65 -25.46 -10.20
N GLU A 266 6.82 -24.82 -9.37
CA GLU A 266 6.84 -24.97 -7.90
C GLU A 266 5.89 -26.06 -7.43
N GLY A 267 6.37 -26.95 -6.56
CA GLY A 267 5.50 -27.91 -5.88
C GLY A 267 4.70 -27.20 -4.80
N ARG A 268 3.37 -27.22 -4.89
CA ARG A 268 2.47 -26.66 -3.85
C ARG A 268 1.18 -27.44 -3.74
N SER A 269 0.51 -27.32 -2.59
CA SER A 269 -0.88 -27.77 -2.43
C SER A 269 -1.76 -26.62 -1.96
N ILE A 270 -3.03 -26.65 -2.37
CA ILE A 270 -4.05 -25.67 -2.01
C ILE A 270 -5.27 -26.45 -1.52
N THR A 271 -5.79 -26.09 -0.35
CA THR A 271 -7.07 -26.62 0.16
C THR A 271 -8.09 -25.49 0.22
N GLU A 272 -9.21 -25.64 -0.47
CA GLU A 272 -10.28 -24.64 -0.52
C GLU A 272 -11.59 -25.23 -0.01
N SER A 273 -12.25 -24.53 0.92
CA SER A 273 -13.65 -24.73 1.28
C SER A 273 -14.38 -23.41 1.06
N ILE A 274 -15.52 -23.46 0.37
CA ILE A 274 -16.35 -22.28 0.08
C ILE A 274 -17.68 -22.48 0.80
N SER A 275 -18.10 -21.49 1.59
CA SER A 275 -19.37 -21.48 2.31
C SER A 275 -19.61 -22.73 3.18
N GLY A 276 -18.55 -23.24 3.83
CA GLY A 276 -18.63 -24.45 4.67
C GLY A 276 -18.83 -25.76 3.89
N GLY A 277 -18.76 -25.72 2.56
CA GLY A 277 -18.80 -26.91 1.71
C GLY A 277 -17.58 -27.81 1.89
N GLN A 278 -17.68 -29.06 1.45
CA GLN A 278 -16.57 -30.01 1.55
C GLN A 278 -15.29 -29.45 0.90
N SER A 279 -14.16 -29.60 1.60
CA SER A 279 -12.86 -29.13 1.12
C SER A 279 -12.46 -29.80 -0.19
N ARG A 280 -11.84 -29.01 -1.06
CA ARG A 280 -11.22 -29.44 -2.32
C ARG A 280 -9.72 -29.26 -2.22
N ILE A 281 -8.96 -30.22 -2.72
CA ILE A 281 -7.50 -30.26 -2.63
C ILE A 281 -6.90 -30.22 -4.03
N SER A 282 -6.09 -29.21 -4.31
CA SER A 282 -5.35 -29.09 -5.55
C SER A 282 -3.86 -29.28 -5.26
N VAL A 283 -3.20 -30.20 -5.95
CA VAL A 283 -1.77 -30.52 -5.76
C VAL A 283 -1.03 -30.31 -7.07
N GLN A 284 -0.06 -29.41 -7.05
CA GLN A 284 0.79 -29.08 -8.18
C GLN A 284 2.10 -29.86 -8.10
N ALA A 285 2.46 -30.55 -9.18
CA ALA A 285 3.78 -31.15 -9.32
C ALA A 285 4.83 -30.05 -9.52
N ALA A 286 5.96 -30.20 -8.82
CA ALA A 286 7.18 -29.47 -9.19
C ALA A 286 7.68 -29.97 -10.56
N SER A 287 8.39 -29.12 -11.29
CA SER A 287 8.92 -29.49 -12.60
C SER A 287 10.03 -30.52 -12.47
N LEU A 288 9.91 -31.65 -13.18
CA LEU A 288 10.94 -32.68 -13.18
C LEU A 288 12.18 -32.18 -13.92
N PHE A 289 12.02 -31.41 -15.00
CA PHE A 289 13.13 -30.90 -15.80
C PHE A 289 12.74 -29.67 -16.66
N GLY A 290 12.60 -28.50 -16.03
CA GLY A 290 12.28 -27.23 -16.70
C GLY A 290 13.48 -26.32 -16.96
N LEU A 291 13.40 -25.50 -18.02
CA LEU A 291 14.37 -24.42 -18.34
C LEU A 291 14.71 -23.60 -17.10
N GLU A 292 15.97 -23.20 -16.87
CA GLU A 292 16.36 -22.25 -15.80
C GLU A 292 15.86 -20.82 -16.09
N HIS A 293 15.39 -20.53 -17.31
CA HIS A 293 14.95 -19.19 -17.74
C HIS A 293 13.69 -19.23 -18.62
N PHE A 294 12.66 -18.47 -18.26
CA PHE A 294 11.51 -18.19 -19.13
C PHE A 294 11.03 -16.75 -18.95
N GLY A 295 10.89 -16.03 -20.05
CA GLY A 295 10.56 -14.60 -20.04
C GLY A 295 11.78 -13.69 -19.82
N SER A 296 11.54 -12.39 -19.88
CA SER A 296 12.56 -11.34 -19.66
C SER A 296 12.94 -11.15 -18.17
N ASP A 297 12.33 -11.92 -17.27
CA ASP A 297 12.52 -11.82 -15.83
C ASP A 297 13.32 -13.04 -15.32
N LYS A 298 14.38 -12.76 -14.57
CA LYS A 298 15.26 -13.76 -13.94
C LYS A 298 14.54 -14.41 -12.76
N VAL A 299 13.69 -15.41 -13.00
CA VAL A 299 13.07 -16.22 -11.93
C VAL A 299 13.78 -17.58 -11.86
N ASP A 300 14.38 -17.88 -10.70
CA ASP A 300 14.94 -19.19 -10.39
C ASP A 300 13.81 -20.23 -10.29
N ARG A 301 13.93 -21.35 -11.01
CA ARG A 301 12.92 -22.43 -11.03
C ARG A 301 13.39 -23.61 -10.17
N ASN A 302 12.47 -24.19 -9.38
CA ASN A 302 12.70 -25.35 -8.51
C ASN A 302 12.46 -26.67 -9.27
N HIS A 303 13.41 -27.60 -9.26
CA HIS A 303 13.23 -28.96 -9.83
C HIS A 303 12.79 -29.95 -8.75
N GLY A 304 11.84 -30.84 -9.03
CA GLY A 304 11.26 -31.72 -8.01
C GLY A 304 10.24 -32.75 -8.49
N TYR A 305 9.61 -33.43 -7.54
CA TYR A 305 8.46 -34.33 -7.75
C TYR A 305 7.72 -34.58 -6.42
N SER A 306 6.60 -35.30 -6.44
CA SER A 306 5.91 -35.69 -5.20
C SER A 306 5.55 -37.17 -5.19
N VAL A 307 5.57 -37.81 -4.01
CA VAL A 307 4.86 -39.08 -3.77
C VAL A 307 3.58 -38.77 -3.02
N ILE A 308 2.47 -39.36 -3.44
CA ILE A 308 1.16 -39.22 -2.79
C ILE A 308 0.69 -40.60 -2.33
N GLN A 309 0.28 -40.73 -1.08
CA GLN A 309 -0.40 -41.92 -0.58
C GLN A 309 -1.87 -41.60 -0.34
N VAL A 310 -2.73 -42.44 -0.92
CA VAL A 310 -4.17 -42.41 -0.76
C VAL A 310 -4.55 -43.45 0.33
N PRO A 311 -5.03 -43.02 1.51
CA PRO A 311 -5.29 -43.90 2.64
C PRO A 311 -6.44 -44.88 2.36
N VAL A 312 -6.44 -46.02 3.05
CA VAL A 312 -7.54 -46.99 3.01
C VAL A 312 -8.66 -46.49 3.91
N LYS A 313 -9.89 -46.50 3.38
CA LYS A 313 -11.09 -45.91 3.99
C LYS A 313 -11.35 -46.43 5.42
N GLN A 314 -11.16 -45.57 6.43
CA GLN A 314 -11.82 -45.60 7.75
C GLN A 314 -12.00 -44.16 8.27
N GLY A 315 -13.18 -43.58 8.10
CA GLY A 315 -13.65 -42.36 8.79
C GLY A 315 -12.96 -41.02 8.44
N VAL A 316 -11.70 -41.02 7.99
CA VAL A 316 -10.92 -39.83 7.65
C VAL A 316 -10.56 -39.90 6.17
N ARG A 317 -11.16 -39.03 5.35
CA ARG A 317 -10.64 -38.78 4.01
C ARG A 317 -9.36 -37.93 4.17
N GLY A 318 -8.32 -38.18 3.38
CA GLY A 318 -7.05 -37.45 3.41
C GLY A 318 -6.09 -37.88 2.31
N ILE A 319 -5.04 -37.12 2.03
CA ILE A 319 -3.87 -37.58 1.28
C ILE A 319 -2.59 -37.26 2.04
N ARG A 320 -1.61 -38.15 1.96
CA ARG A 320 -0.27 -37.91 2.48
C ARG A 320 0.67 -37.60 1.31
N ILE A 321 1.46 -36.55 1.42
CA ILE A 321 2.36 -36.10 0.35
C ILE A 321 3.80 -36.06 0.87
N TRP A 322 4.74 -36.63 0.13
CA TRP A 322 6.18 -36.43 0.29
C TRP A 322 6.67 -35.51 -0.84
N PRO A 323 6.67 -34.18 -0.64
CA PRO A 323 7.13 -33.24 -1.65
C PRO A 323 8.66 -33.25 -1.72
N ARG A 324 9.20 -33.27 -2.95
CA ARG A 324 10.65 -33.36 -3.21
C ARG A 324 11.08 -32.15 -4.04
N THR A 325 12.20 -31.54 -3.65
CA THR A 325 12.81 -30.41 -4.37
C THR A 325 14.33 -30.53 -4.38
N VAL A 326 15.00 -29.90 -5.35
CA VAL A 326 16.46 -29.75 -5.39
C VAL A 326 16.88 -28.70 -4.37
N ASN A 327 17.70 -29.11 -3.41
CA ASN A 327 18.30 -28.22 -2.43
C ASN A 327 19.75 -27.92 -2.82
N MET A 328 20.14 -26.64 -2.77
CA MET A 328 21.53 -26.19 -2.93
C MET A 328 22.27 -26.31 -1.60
N ARG A 329 23.43 -26.94 -1.61
CA ARG A 329 24.34 -27.00 -0.46
C ARG A 329 25.35 -25.87 -0.50
N ALA A 330 25.95 -25.56 0.65
CA ALA A 330 26.95 -24.50 0.79
C ALA A 330 28.21 -24.71 -0.08
N ASP A 331 28.50 -25.95 -0.49
CA ASP A 331 29.59 -26.29 -1.42
C ASP A 331 29.20 -26.15 -2.90
N GLY A 332 28.00 -25.65 -3.20
CA GLY A 332 27.46 -25.51 -4.55
C GLY A 332 26.90 -26.81 -5.14
N SER A 333 26.95 -27.93 -4.42
CA SER A 333 26.34 -29.18 -4.88
C SER A 333 24.81 -29.14 -4.75
N ARG A 334 24.13 -29.70 -5.76
CA ARG A 334 22.67 -29.90 -5.78
C ARG A 334 22.35 -31.28 -5.21
N ARG A 335 21.32 -31.38 -4.36
CA ARG A 335 20.78 -32.67 -3.89
C ARG A 335 19.26 -32.62 -3.80
N LEU A 336 18.61 -33.61 -4.40
CA LEU A 336 17.17 -33.80 -4.25
C LEU A 336 16.84 -34.27 -2.82
N GLY A 337 15.88 -33.59 -2.18
CA GLY A 337 15.56 -33.70 -0.76
C GLY A 337 14.08 -33.45 -0.49
N ALA A 338 13.65 -33.55 0.76
CA ALA A 338 12.30 -33.13 1.15
C ALA A 338 12.18 -31.60 0.99
N ASP A 339 11.05 -31.13 0.47
CA ASP A 339 10.81 -29.70 0.29
C ASP A 339 10.45 -29.04 1.63
N GLN A 340 11.40 -28.33 2.21
CA GLN A 340 11.27 -27.66 3.51
C GLN A 340 10.39 -26.41 3.47
N ASN A 341 9.92 -26.00 2.28
CA ASN A 341 8.89 -24.94 2.16
C ASN A 341 7.49 -25.46 2.49
N TRP A 342 7.33 -26.79 2.62
CA TRP A 342 6.08 -27.41 3.08
C TRP A 342 6.10 -27.59 4.60
N THR A 343 4.92 -27.58 5.22
CA THR A 343 4.80 -27.98 6.63
C THR A 343 4.88 -29.49 6.73
N LEU A 344 6.06 -30.00 7.08
CA LEU A 344 6.35 -31.43 7.13
C LEU A 344 6.32 -31.99 8.55
N VAL A 345 5.76 -33.19 8.71
CA VAL A 345 5.90 -34.06 9.87
C VAL A 345 7.25 -34.78 9.78
N ASP A 346 8.01 -34.73 10.86
CA ASP A 346 9.37 -35.28 10.97
C ASP A 346 10.29 -34.89 9.80
N ASP A 347 10.11 -33.68 9.25
CA ASP A 347 10.82 -33.15 8.07
C ASP A 347 10.69 -34.03 6.79
N THR A 348 9.63 -34.84 6.68
CA THR A 348 9.51 -35.83 5.59
C THR A 348 8.22 -35.81 4.77
N TYR A 349 7.04 -35.64 5.39
CA TYR A 349 5.76 -35.69 4.67
C TYR A 349 4.76 -34.70 5.25
N CYS A 350 3.71 -34.38 4.49
CA CYS A 350 2.59 -33.59 4.95
C CYS A 350 1.29 -34.41 4.82
N ASP A 351 0.42 -34.35 5.83
CA ASP A 351 -0.92 -34.94 5.77
C ASP A 351 -1.95 -33.85 5.53
N ILE A 352 -2.74 -33.99 4.46
CA ILE A 352 -3.86 -33.12 4.14
C ILE A 352 -5.14 -33.90 4.42
N THR A 353 -5.79 -33.62 5.55
CA THR A 353 -7.02 -34.30 5.98
C THR A 353 -8.28 -33.54 5.60
N PHE A 354 -9.35 -34.27 5.35
CA PHE A 354 -10.68 -33.72 5.09
C PHE A 354 -11.34 -33.53 6.44
N GLN A 355 -11.81 -32.31 6.75
CA GLN A 355 -12.82 -32.18 7.80
C GLN A 355 -14.13 -32.74 7.25
N ALA A 356 -14.42 -34.01 7.56
CA ALA A 356 -15.78 -34.49 7.48
C ALA A 356 -16.59 -33.71 8.52
N GLY A 357 -17.70 -33.07 8.10
CA GLY A 357 -18.71 -32.63 9.04
C GLY A 357 -19.09 -33.85 9.88
N ALA A 358 -18.84 -33.78 11.19
CA ALA A 358 -19.09 -34.88 12.09
C ALA A 358 -20.61 -35.14 12.16
N ILE A 359 -21.10 -36.10 11.39
CA ILE A 359 -22.33 -36.82 11.72
C ILE A 359 -21.87 -37.95 12.64
N VAL A 360 -22.01 -37.73 13.95
CA VAL A 360 -21.90 -38.80 14.94
C VAL A 360 -23.21 -39.58 14.87
N GLU A 361 -23.24 -40.65 14.07
CA GLU A 361 -24.23 -41.72 14.27
C GLU A 361 -23.84 -42.46 15.55
N ALA A 362 -24.32 -41.97 16.69
CA ALA A 362 -24.36 -42.76 17.90
C ALA A 362 -25.66 -43.58 17.87
N GLU A 363 -25.51 -44.91 17.75
CA GLU A 363 -26.56 -45.86 18.09
C GLU A 363 -27.08 -45.54 19.49
N PHE A 364 -28.29 -45.00 19.58
CA PHE A 364 -29.00 -44.86 20.84
C PHE A 364 -29.93 -46.05 21.02
N GLU A 365 -29.45 -47.05 21.75
CA GLU A 365 -30.34 -47.87 22.57
C GLU A 365 -31.10 -46.96 23.54
N SER A 366 -32.40 -47.23 23.62
CA SER A 366 -33.37 -46.49 24.41
C SER A 366 -32.99 -46.41 25.89
N SER A 367 -32.80 -45.21 26.42
CA SER A 367 -33.29 -44.86 27.76
C SER A 367 -33.17 -43.36 28.03
N GLY A 368 -34.23 -42.81 28.63
CA GLY A 368 -34.15 -41.65 29.51
C GLY A 368 -34.19 -40.29 28.82
N SER A 369 -35.34 -39.62 28.97
CA SER A 369 -35.43 -38.17 28.88
C SER A 369 -34.41 -37.51 29.80
N ASP A 370 -33.59 -36.59 29.27
CA ASP A 370 -33.13 -35.43 30.03
C ASP A 370 -32.74 -34.28 29.09
N SER A 371 -33.01 -33.08 29.57
CA SER A 371 -33.01 -31.79 28.87
C SER A 371 -31.68 -31.41 28.20
N LEU A 372 -31.77 -30.97 26.93
CA LEU A 372 -30.69 -30.40 26.11
C LEU A 372 -30.00 -29.20 26.75
N ASP A 373 -28.69 -29.31 26.96
CA ASP A 373 -27.80 -28.22 27.31
C ASP A 373 -27.25 -27.57 26.01
N LEU A 374 -27.81 -26.42 25.62
CA LEU A 374 -27.51 -25.65 24.40
C LEU A 374 -26.22 -24.80 24.50
N THR A 375 -25.53 -24.84 25.64
CA THR A 375 -24.47 -23.88 25.99
C THR A 375 -23.07 -24.27 25.48
N SER A 376 -22.82 -25.52 25.09
CA SER A 376 -21.47 -25.96 24.69
C SER A 376 -21.05 -25.49 23.29
N GLY A 377 -21.99 -25.37 22.33
CA GLY A 377 -21.70 -24.97 20.95
C GLY A 377 -21.46 -23.47 20.76
N ILE A 378 -22.03 -22.61 21.61
CA ILE A 378 -21.93 -21.16 21.42
C ILE A 378 -20.52 -20.63 21.74
N LYS A 379 -19.81 -21.24 22.70
CA LYS A 379 -18.42 -20.88 23.02
C LYS A 379 -17.47 -21.10 21.85
N GLU A 380 -17.64 -22.18 21.08
CA GLU A 380 -16.83 -22.42 19.88
C GLU A 380 -17.10 -21.38 18.79
N VAL A 381 -18.35 -20.93 18.64
CA VAL A 381 -18.70 -19.84 17.71
C VAL A 381 -18.02 -18.55 18.14
N LEU A 382 -18.11 -18.18 19.42
CA LEU A 382 -17.47 -16.98 19.95
C LEU A 382 -15.95 -17.00 19.77
N MET A 383 -15.29 -18.15 19.98
CA MET A 383 -13.84 -18.29 19.76
C MET A 383 -13.43 -17.98 18.31
N ARG A 384 -14.28 -18.27 17.31
CA ARG A 384 -14.00 -17.96 15.89
C ARG A 384 -14.15 -16.47 15.56
N LEU A 385 -14.92 -15.73 16.36
CA LEU A 385 -15.10 -14.28 16.19
C LEU A 385 -13.97 -13.48 16.85
N VAL A 386 -13.12 -14.10 17.67
CA VAL A 386 -11.96 -13.44 18.27
C VAL A 386 -10.82 -13.35 17.24
N ARG A 387 -10.31 -12.13 17.01
CA ARG A 387 -9.06 -11.92 16.26
C ARG A 387 -7.91 -11.73 17.23
N PRO A 388 -6.81 -12.51 17.15
CA PRO A 388 -5.65 -12.29 18.00
C PRO A 388 -5.01 -10.94 17.67
N GLY A 389 -4.90 -10.08 18.69
CA GLY A 389 -4.36 -8.73 18.57
C GLY A 389 -3.31 -8.47 19.63
N ALA A 390 -2.14 -7.96 19.21
CA ALA A 390 -1.09 -7.54 20.14
C ALA A 390 -1.19 -6.02 20.37
N VAL A 391 -1.17 -5.62 21.65
CA VAL A 391 -1.14 -4.19 22.01
C VAL A 391 0.15 -3.57 21.48
N SER A 392 0.01 -2.57 20.62
CA SER A 392 1.11 -1.74 20.13
C SER A 392 1.25 -0.48 20.98
N GLU A 393 2.40 -0.30 21.64
CA GLU A 393 2.71 0.92 22.40
C GLU A 393 2.69 2.17 21.52
N ALA A 394 3.09 2.04 20.25
CA ALA A 394 3.06 3.13 19.28
C ALA A 394 1.63 3.59 18.98
N HIS A 395 0.70 2.66 18.74
CA HIS A 395 -0.72 3.00 18.55
C HIS A 395 -1.34 3.59 19.83
N ALA A 396 -0.97 3.06 21.00
CA ALA A 396 -1.46 3.57 22.27
C ALA A 396 -1.04 5.03 22.50
N ALA A 397 0.06 5.49 21.93
CA ALA A 397 0.62 6.82 22.17
C ALA A 397 0.03 7.94 21.30
N VAL A 398 -0.61 7.62 20.17
CA VAL A 398 -1.09 8.59 19.17
C VAL A 398 -2.60 8.72 19.12
N ARG A 399 -3.14 9.71 18.38
CA ARG A 399 -4.59 9.93 18.22
C ARG A 399 -5.35 10.02 19.54
N LYS A 400 -4.75 10.72 20.50
CA LYS A 400 -5.25 10.77 21.89
C LYS A 400 -6.60 11.47 22.00
N SER A 401 -6.88 12.42 21.12
CA SER A 401 -8.18 13.10 21.09
C SER A 401 -9.28 12.14 20.65
N GLU A 402 -9.01 11.37 19.59
CA GLU A 402 -9.90 10.35 19.04
C GLU A 402 -10.11 9.21 20.04
N GLN A 403 -9.04 8.71 20.69
CA GLN A 403 -9.13 7.70 21.74
C GLN A 403 -10.00 8.18 22.91
N THR A 404 -9.79 9.41 23.38
CA THR A 404 -10.53 9.99 24.52
C THR A 404 -12.01 10.13 24.19
N LEU A 405 -12.32 10.64 22.99
CA LEU A 405 -13.71 10.79 22.54
C LEU A 405 -14.42 9.44 22.37
N PHE A 406 -13.74 8.47 21.76
CA PHE A 406 -14.29 7.14 21.53
C PHE A 406 -14.50 6.37 22.85
N LEU A 407 -13.52 6.46 23.77
CA LEU A 407 -13.63 5.88 25.11
C LEU A 407 -14.78 6.50 25.92
N ALA A 408 -14.95 7.82 25.86
CA ALA A 408 -16.07 8.49 26.52
C ALA A 408 -17.42 8.01 25.95
N ALA A 409 -17.53 7.89 24.62
CA ALA A 409 -18.76 7.42 23.97
C ALA A 409 -19.13 5.99 24.40
N LEU A 410 -18.15 5.09 24.45
CA LEU A 410 -18.37 3.72 24.92
C LEU A 410 -18.73 3.66 26.41
N ARG A 411 -18.08 4.46 27.27
CA ARG A 411 -18.39 4.48 28.71
C ARG A 411 -19.78 5.05 29.01
N GLU A 412 -20.20 6.08 28.30
CA GLU A 412 -21.48 6.74 28.55
C GLU A 412 -22.67 6.06 27.89
N THR A 413 -22.48 5.50 26.68
CA THR A 413 -23.59 5.00 25.86
C THR A 413 -23.48 3.52 25.46
N ARG A 414 -22.36 2.86 25.77
CA ARG A 414 -22.03 1.48 25.34
C ARG A 414 -21.99 1.26 23.82
N LYS A 415 -22.08 2.32 23.00
CA LYS A 415 -21.99 2.24 21.54
C LYS A 415 -21.20 3.37 20.92
N ALA A 416 -20.43 3.06 19.89
CA ALA A 416 -19.71 4.06 19.12
C ALA A 416 -19.49 3.60 17.68
N TRP A 417 -19.32 4.56 16.76
CA TRP A 417 -19.08 4.30 15.35
C TRP A 417 -17.67 4.73 14.97
N LEU A 418 -16.86 3.80 14.48
CA LEU A 418 -15.50 4.03 14.03
C LEU A 418 -15.44 4.08 12.50
N VAL A 419 -14.95 5.19 11.95
CA VAL A 419 -14.64 5.30 10.53
C VAL A 419 -13.13 5.14 10.37
N ALA A 420 -12.70 4.09 9.69
CA ALA A 420 -11.29 3.80 9.49
C ALA A 420 -11.05 3.29 8.06
N ASP A 421 -10.16 3.97 7.35
CA ASP A 421 -9.68 3.55 6.04
C ASP A 421 -8.47 2.60 6.13
N TRP A 422 -8.10 2.02 4.99
CA TRP A 422 -7.01 1.06 4.88
C TRP A 422 -5.68 1.60 5.43
N GLY A 423 -5.02 0.77 6.24
CA GLY A 423 -3.69 1.08 6.78
C GLY A 423 -3.67 2.10 7.91
N LEU A 424 -4.83 2.62 8.32
CA LEU A 424 -4.93 3.56 9.44
C LEU A 424 -4.85 2.90 10.81
N GLY A 425 -4.84 1.57 10.91
CA GLY A 425 -4.72 0.83 12.17
C GLY A 425 -6.00 0.87 13.02
N GLY A 426 -7.12 0.48 12.41
CA GLY A 426 -8.43 0.47 13.08
C GLY A 426 -8.55 -0.62 14.14
N ASP A 427 -7.96 -1.79 13.92
CA ASP A 427 -7.95 -2.90 14.89
C ASP A 427 -7.12 -2.53 16.13
N GLU A 428 -5.93 -1.97 15.92
CA GLU A 428 -5.02 -1.52 16.97
C GLU A 428 -5.64 -0.38 17.78
N PHE A 429 -6.39 0.51 17.12
CA PHE A 429 -7.13 1.57 17.80
C PHE A 429 -8.19 1.00 18.75
N ILE A 430 -9.00 0.04 18.30
CA ILE A 430 -10.03 -0.60 19.15
C ILE A 430 -9.38 -1.36 20.31
N GLN A 431 -8.25 -2.03 20.09
CA GLN A 431 -7.49 -2.70 21.15
C GLN A 431 -6.95 -1.72 22.20
N CYS A 432 -6.45 -0.54 21.78
CA CYS A 432 -5.98 0.49 22.71
C CYS A 432 -7.12 0.99 23.62
N VAL A 433 -8.31 1.18 23.05
CA VAL A 433 -9.49 1.60 23.82
C VAL A 433 -9.97 0.49 24.75
N GLN A 434 -10.00 -0.77 24.28
CA GLN A 434 -10.32 -1.93 25.10
C GLN A 434 -9.39 -2.03 26.30
N GLN A 435 -8.09 -1.82 26.12
CA GLN A 435 -7.13 -1.89 27.22
C GLN A 435 -7.41 -0.82 28.29
N GLN A 436 -7.75 0.40 27.87
CA GLN A 436 -8.07 1.52 28.78
C GLN A 436 -9.42 1.34 29.49
N MET A 437 -10.35 0.61 28.86
CA MET A 437 -11.68 0.37 29.39
C MET A 437 -11.73 -0.87 30.31
N LEU A 438 -11.16 -1.99 29.88
CA LEU A 438 -11.35 -3.33 30.47
C LEU A 438 -10.09 -3.92 31.12
N GLY A 439 -8.98 -3.17 31.19
CA GLY A 439 -7.77 -3.60 31.90
C GLY A 439 -7.14 -4.91 31.38
N ARG A 440 -7.32 -5.24 30.09
CA ARG A 440 -6.91 -6.49 29.41
C ARG A 440 -7.71 -7.75 29.78
N ARG A 441 -8.89 -7.64 30.41
CA ARG A 441 -9.69 -8.81 30.84
C ARG A 441 -10.83 -9.20 29.90
N GLY A 442 -11.30 -8.31 29.01
CA GLY A 442 -12.43 -8.57 28.12
C GLY A 442 -12.05 -8.93 26.68
N SER A 443 -12.77 -9.87 26.06
CA SER A 443 -12.59 -10.27 24.66
C SER A 443 -13.15 -9.24 23.67
N ILE A 444 -12.60 -9.22 22.45
CA ILE A 444 -13.14 -8.45 21.32
C ILE A 444 -13.62 -9.45 20.26
N TYR A 445 -14.91 -9.42 19.95
CA TYR A 445 -15.53 -10.28 18.95
C TYR A 445 -15.81 -9.47 17.69
N TYR A 446 -15.41 -9.97 16.51
CA TYR A 446 -15.61 -9.31 15.23
C TYR A 446 -16.65 -10.05 14.42
N LEU A 447 -17.74 -9.35 14.07
CA LEU A 447 -18.77 -9.83 13.16
C LEU A 447 -18.68 -9.04 11.85
N ASP A 448 -18.13 -9.66 10.82
CA ASP A 448 -18.01 -9.05 9.49
C ASP A 448 -19.39 -8.93 8.81
N LEU A 449 -19.76 -7.73 8.36
CA LEU A 449 -21.03 -7.42 7.71
C LEU A 449 -20.90 -6.90 6.26
N HIS A 450 -19.73 -7.07 5.61
CA HIS A 450 -19.44 -6.56 4.25
C HIS A 450 -20.53 -6.85 3.20
N ASN A 451 -21.13 -8.04 3.26
CA ASN A 451 -22.07 -8.51 2.24
C ASN A 451 -23.53 -8.11 2.48
N TYR A 452 -23.86 -7.56 3.66
CA TYR A 452 -25.25 -7.31 4.03
C TYR A 452 -25.64 -5.87 3.73
N ARG A 453 -26.85 -5.71 3.16
CA ARG A 453 -27.37 -4.43 2.68
C ARG A 453 -28.58 -3.93 3.48
N ASN A 454 -29.11 -4.75 4.37
CA ASN A 454 -30.20 -4.39 5.30
C ASN A 454 -30.18 -5.30 6.55
N GLN A 455 -30.96 -4.93 7.56
CA GLN A 455 -31.04 -5.67 8.82
C GLN A 455 -31.58 -7.10 8.64
N GLU A 456 -32.51 -7.33 7.72
CA GLU A 456 -33.13 -8.64 7.51
C GLU A 456 -32.12 -9.65 6.94
N GLU A 457 -31.31 -9.23 5.98
CA GLU A 457 -30.19 -10.01 5.43
C GLU A 457 -29.16 -10.37 6.50
N VAL A 458 -28.86 -9.45 7.43
CA VAL A 458 -27.99 -9.75 8.57
C VAL A 458 -28.61 -10.88 9.40
N LEU A 459 -29.87 -10.74 9.82
CA LEU A 459 -30.52 -11.71 10.71
C LEU A 459 -30.66 -13.10 10.06
N GLN A 460 -31.02 -13.16 8.78
CA GLN A 460 -31.19 -14.42 8.04
C GLN A 460 -29.85 -15.07 7.68
N GLY A 461 -28.80 -14.29 7.43
CA GLY A 461 -27.50 -14.79 6.99
C GLY A 461 -26.56 -15.26 8.11
N LEU A 462 -26.84 -14.92 9.37
CA LEU A 462 -25.99 -15.30 10.51
C LEU A 462 -25.86 -16.83 10.71
N PRO A 463 -26.95 -17.63 10.68
CA PRO A 463 -26.85 -19.09 10.84
C PRO A 463 -25.90 -19.73 9.83
N GLU A 464 -25.95 -19.31 8.56
CA GLU A 464 -25.11 -19.84 7.48
C GLU A 464 -23.64 -19.39 7.62
N ARG A 465 -23.41 -18.16 8.09
CA ARG A 465 -22.07 -17.56 8.13
C ARG A 465 -21.27 -17.88 9.39
N ILE A 466 -21.93 -17.84 10.56
CA ILE A 466 -21.26 -18.03 11.86
C ILE A 466 -21.71 -19.30 12.58
N GLY A 467 -22.68 -20.05 12.02
CA GLY A 467 -23.15 -21.32 12.58
C GLY A 467 -24.17 -21.19 13.72
N CYS A 468 -24.67 -19.98 14.01
CA CYS A 468 -25.74 -19.77 14.98
C CYS A 468 -26.64 -18.58 14.60
N GLY A 469 -27.88 -18.60 15.08
CA GLY A 469 -28.82 -17.49 14.90
C GLY A 469 -28.52 -16.31 15.83
N PHE A 470 -29.07 -15.13 15.49
CA PHE A 470 -28.86 -13.88 16.23
C PHE A 470 -29.17 -13.99 17.74
N ALA A 471 -30.26 -14.67 18.12
CA ALA A 471 -30.63 -14.86 19.52
C ALA A 471 -29.60 -15.72 20.28
N ALA A 472 -29.08 -16.78 19.66
CA ALA A 472 -28.05 -17.64 20.25
C ALA A 472 -26.72 -16.88 20.41
N LEU A 473 -26.34 -16.06 19.41
CA LEU A 473 -25.19 -15.17 19.51
C LEU A 473 -25.30 -14.20 20.68
N CYS A 474 -26.45 -13.54 20.85
CA CYS A 474 -26.68 -12.62 21.97
C CYS A 474 -26.65 -13.37 23.32
N SER A 475 -27.22 -14.57 23.40
CA SER A 475 -27.14 -15.42 24.59
C SER A 475 -25.69 -15.71 24.97
N GLY A 476 -24.87 -16.17 24.03
CA GLY A 476 -23.45 -16.43 24.29
C GLY A 476 -22.68 -15.19 24.71
N LEU A 477 -22.89 -14.06 24.03
CA LEU A 477 -22.23 -12.80 24.37
C LEU A 477 -22.63 -12.28 25.77
N SER A 478 -23.87 -12.53 26.21
CA SER A 478 -24.34 -12.12 27.53
C SER A 478 -23.66 -12.88 28.69
N GLU A 479 -23.15 -14.09 28.43
CA GLU A 479 -22.47 -14.93 29.42
C GLU A 479 -20.97 -14.61 29.59
N GLU A 480 -20.36 -13.89 28.64
CA GLU A 480 -18.93 -13.53 28.66
C GLU A 480 -18.60 -12.35 29.60
N GLY A 481 -19.60 -11.57 30.01
CA GLY A 481 -19.45 -10.38 30.86
C GLY A 481 -19.00 -9.14 30.08
N GLU A 482 -18.04 -8.38 30.62
CA GLU A 482 -17.49 -7.17 29.97
C GLU A 482 -16.71 -7.51 28.69
N ALA A 483 -17.31 -7.26 27.53
CA ALA A 483 -16.71 -7.51 26.22
C ALA A 483 -17.04 -6.42 25.19
N ILE A 484 -16.34 -6.43 24.06
CA ILE A 484 -16.63 -5.57 22.90
C ILE A 484 -17.03 -6.41 21.70
N LEU A 485 -18.20 -6.12 21.12
CA LEU A 485 -18.61 -6.64 19.81
C LEU A 485 -18.37 -5.59 18.73
N VAL A 486 -17.60 -5.93 17.70
CA VAL A 486 -17.35 -5.09 16.53
C VAL A 486 -18.20 -5.59 15.37
N LEU A 487 -19.16 -4.77 14.95
CA LEU A 487 -19.87 -4.94 13.67
C LEU A 487 -18.99 -4.36 12.56
N ASP A 488 -18.28 -5.22 11.85
CA ASP A 488 -17.14 -4.88 11.01
C ASP A 488 -17.52 -4.71 9.52
N GLU A 489 -16.78 -3.87 8.79
CA GLU A 489 -16.89 -3.67 7.33
C GLU A 489 -18.29 -3.29 6.80
N ILE A 490 -19.04 -2.42 7.50
CA ILE A 490 -20.33 -1.94 7.01
C ILE A 490 -20.14 -1.04 5.78
N ASP A 491 -20.79 -1.41 4.67
CA ASP A 491 -20.72 -0.69 3.40
C ASP A 491 -21.92 0.24 3.19
N LEU A 492 -21.69 1.53 3.44
CA LEU A 492 -22.67 2.61 3.34
C LEU A 492 -22.75 3.24 1.93
N SER A 493 -22.11 2.67 0.91
CA SER A 493 -22.08 3.26 -0.45
C SER A 493 -23.47 3.48 -1.06
N LEU A 494 -24.48 2.70 -0.64
CA LEU A 494 -25.86 2.81 -1.10
C LEU A 494 -26.70 3.86 -0.34
N ASP A 495 -26.27 4.28 0.86
CA ASP A 495 -27.00 5.26 1.68
C ASP A 495 -26.82 6.71 1.19
N ALA A 496 -25.76 7.00 0.43
CA ALA A 496 -25.48 8.35 -0.08
C ALA A 496 -26.49 8.87 -1.13
N GLY A 497 -27.26 7.98 -1.76
CA GLY A 497 -28.20 8.31 -2.84
C GLY A 497 -29.69 8.20 -2.49
N SER A 498 -30.05 7.71 -1.30
CA SER A 498 -31.44 7.29 -0.97
C SER A 498 -32.32 8.37 -0.33
N SER A 499 -31.82 9.61 -0.19
CA SER A 499 -32.54 10.72 0.49
C SER A 499 -33.75 11.29 -0.27
N LEU A 500 -34.23 10.66 -1.35
CA LEU A 500 -35.31 11.19 -2.20
C LEU A 500 -36.56 10.29 -2.36
N THR A 501 -36.64 9.12 -1.72
CA THR A 501 -37.85 8.28 -1.78
C THR A 501 -38.32 7.92 -0.38
N GLY A 502 -39.45 8.51 0.04
CA GLY A 502 -39.97 8.41 1.40
C GLY A 502 -40.34 6.98 1.83
N GLY A 503 -40.01 6.66 3.09
CA GLY A 503 -40.57 5.55 3.86
C GLY A 503 -39.56 4.57 4.45
N THR A 504 -38.39 4.37 3.84
CA THR A 504 -37.44 3.33 4.23
C THR A 504 -36.30 3.91 5.06
N LEU A 505 -36.04 3.34 6.25
CA LEU A 505 -34.89 3.70 7.10
C LEU A 505 -33.57 3.45 6.36
N SER A 506 -32.60 4.36 6.49
CA SER A 506 -31.26 4.15 5.94
C SER A 506 -30.57 2.94 6.59
N LEU A 507 -29.59 2.33 5.93
CA LEU A 507 -28.86 1.19 6.50
C LEU A 507 -28.24 1.57 7.84
N ALA A 508 -27.68 2.78 7.97
CA ALA A 508 -27.17 3.27 9.24
C ALA A 508 -28.23 3.31 10.37
N GLN A 509 -29.47 3.72 10.07
CA GLN A 509 -30.57 3.73 11.05
C GLN A 509 -31.04 2.32 11.42
N GLN A 510 -31.01 1.39 10.46
CA GLN A 510 -31.32 -0.02 10.73
C GLN A 510 -30.26 -0.66 11.63
N ILE A 511 -28.97 -0.37 11.40
CA ILE A 511 -27.86 -0.82 12.26
C ILE A 511 -27.96 -0.23 13.65
N ASP A 512 -28.35 1.05 13.80
CA ASP A 512 -28.64 1.64 15.10
C ASP A 512 -29.71 0.86 15.88
N GLY A 513 -30.79 0.47 15.21
CA GLY A 513 -31.84 -0.37 15.77
C GLY A 513 -31.32 -1.74 16.21
N LEU A 514 -30.53 -2.40 15.35
CA LEU A 514 -29.91 -3.70 15.65
C LEU A 514 -28.98 -3.61 16.87
N VAL A 515 -28.14 -2.57 16.95
CA VAL A 515 -27.24 -2.36 18.08
C VAL A 515 -28.01 -2.10 19.38
N GLN A 516 -29.12 -1.36 19.31
CA GLN A 516 -29.95 -1.17 20.50
C GLN A 516 -30.53 -2.49 21.02
N VAL A 517 -31.00 -3.36 20.13
CA VAL A 517 -31.49 -4.70 20.50
C VAL A 517 -30.39 -5.53 21.18
N ILE A 518 -29.16 -5.49 20.66
CA ILE A 518 -28.01 -6.19 21.27
C ILE A 518 -27.73 -5.64 22.68
N LEU A 519 -27.71 -4.32 22.85
CA LEU A 519 -27.39 -3.69 24.13
C LEU A 519 -28.48 -3.87 25.20
N ASP A 520 -29.75 -3.99 24.78
CA ASP A 520 -30.87 -4.26 25.66
C ASP A 520 -30.83 -5.72 26.17
N PHE A 521 -30.36 -6.65 25.34
CA PHE A 521 -30.21 -8.07 25.71
C PHE A 521 -28.90 -8.35 26.47
N CYS A 522 -27.79 -7.70 26.11
CA CYS A 522 -26.46 -7.89 26.70
C CYS A 522 -26.04 -6.66 27.53
N PRO A 523 -26.26 -6.63 28.86
CA PRO A 523 -26.08 -5.43 29.68
C PRO A 523 -24.63 -5.00 29.88
N GLU A 524 -23.67 -5.93 29.86
CA GLU A 524 -22.23 -5.64 30.07
C GLU A 524 -21.44 -5.47 28.75
N LEU A 525 -22.11 -5.66 27.60
CA LEU A 525 -21.48 -5.57 26.29
C LEU A 525 -21.39 -4.11 25.82
N SER A 526 -20.28 -3.77 25.18
CA SER A 526 -20.14 -2.56 24.36
C SER A 526 -20.11 -2.93 22.87
N VAL A 527 -20.76 -2.14 22.03
CA VAL A 527 -20.84 -2.40 20.59
C VAL A 527 -20.14 -1.31 19.79
N VAL A 528 -19.20 -1.70 18.93
CA VAL A 528 -18.51 -0.83 17.99
C VAL A 528 -19.02 -1.13 16.59
N VAL A 529 -19.45 -0.11 15.87
CA VAL A 529 -19.75 -0.22 14.44
C VAL A 529 -18.56 0.30 13.66
N ARG A 530 -18.05 -0.44 12.68
CA ARG A 530 -16.94 -0.01 11.82
C ARG A 530 -17.34 0.06 10.35
N SER A 531 -17.01 1.19 9.71
CA SER A 531 -17.22 1.42 8.29
C SER A 531 -16.06 2.23 7.69
N ARG A 532 -16.09 2.39 6.36
CA ARG A 532 -15.14 3.25 5.61
C ARG A 532 -15.67 4.66 5.35
N LEU A 533 -16.98 4.85 5.46
CA LEU A 533 -17.67 6.13 5.28
C LEU A 533 -18.34 6.53 6.59
N ALA A 534 -18.32 7.82 6.90
CA ALA A 534 -19.12 8.36 8.00
C ALA A 534 -20.61 8.36 7.63
N SER A 535 -21.47 8.03 8.59
CA SER A 535 -22.92 8.22 8.46
C SER A 535 -23.37 9.41 9.29
N ASN A 536 -24.12 10.32 8.68
CA ASN A 536 -24.82 11.39 9.38
C ASN A 536 -26.21 10.96 9.90
N ALA A 537 -26.66 9.75 9.55
CA ALA A 537 -27.98 9.25 9.91
C ALA A 537 -27.98 8.41 11.20
N SER A 538 -26.80 8.06 11.73
CA SER A 538 -26.66 7.33 12.99
C SER A 538 -26.75 8.28 14.20
N SER A 539 -27.36 7.78 15.26
CA SER A 539 -27.41 8.38 16.60
C SER A 539 -26.14 8.12 17.42
N MET A 540 -25.25 7.23 16.96
CA MET A 540 -23.99 6.92 17.65
C MET A 540 -22.96 8.02 17.45
N ARG A 541 -22.03 8.13 18.41
CA ARG A 541 -20.88 9.01 18.25
C ARG A 541 -19.93 8.46 17.19
N VAL A 542 -19.81 9.18 16.08
CA VAL A 542 -18.87 8.87 15.00
C VAL A 542 -17.48 9.44 15.32
N VAL A 543 -16.46 8.59 15.22
CA VAL A 543 -15.04 8.96 15.32
C VAL A 543 -14.34 8.50 14.06
N GLU A 544 -13.74 9.46 13.35
CA GLU A 544 -13.03 9.21 12.10
C GLU A 544 -11.52 9.20 12.34
N LEU A 545 -10.87 8.10 11.97
CA LEU A 545 -9.42 8.00 12.00
C LEU A 545 -8.85 8.64 10.74
N GLY A 546 -7.99 9.65 10.92
CA GLY A 546 -7.15 10.21 9.86
C GLY A 546 -5.74 9.64 9.89
N ALA A 547 -4.96 9.95 8.86
CA ALA A 547 -3.50 9.76 8.91
C ALA A 547 -2.90 10.54 10.08
N LEU A 548 -1.77 10.05 10.60
CA LEU A 548 -1.05 10.71 11.68
C LEU A 548 -0.49 12.05 11.19
N ASP A 549 -0.63 13.07 12.01
CA ASP A 549 0.10 14.31 11.77
C ASP A 549 1.61 14.10 12.03
N GLU A 550 2.44 15.08 11.69
CA GLU A 550 3.89 14.99 11.87
C GLU A 550 4.27 14.72 13.34
N ALA A 551 3.56 15.30 14.33
CA ALA A 551 3.91 15.12 15.75
C ALA A 551 3.51 13.74 16.27
N ASP A 552 2.33 13.26 15.90
CA ASP A 552 1.89 11.91 16.20
C ASP A 552 2.76 10.89 15.46
N THR A 553 3.25 11.20 14.26
CA THR A 553 4.24 10.36 13.55
C THR A 553 5.56 10.28 14.33
N ALA A 554 6.06 11.41 14.87
CA ALA A 554 7.25 11.38 15.73
C ALA A 554 7.06 10.49 16.95
N GLN A 555 5.90 10.63 17.62
CA GLN A 555 5.58 9.85 18.81
C GLN A 555 5.39 8.37 18.49
N TYR A 556 4.72 8.05 17.38
CA TYR A 556 4.56 6.69 16.87
C TYR A 556 5.92 6.05 16.60
N VAL A 557 6.79 6.72 15.83
CA VAL A 557 8.13 6.24 15.46
C VAL A 557 9.02 6.08 16.70
N SER A 558 8.88 6.93 17.71
CA SER A 558 9.69 6.82 18.93
C SER A 558 9.37 5.57 19.75
N LEU A 559 8.11 5.10 19.73
CA LEU A 559 7.60 3.99 20.54
C LEU A 559 7.34 2.71 19.72
N HIS A 560 7.56 2.75 18.42
CA HIS A 560 7.45 1.59 17.55
C HIS A 560 8.65 0.65 17.76
N GLN A 561 8.40 -0.67 17.74
CA GLN A 561 9.42 -1.70 18.01
C GLN A 561 10.65 -1.62 17.10
N LYS A 562 10.46 -1.18 15.84
CA LYS A 562 11.52 -0.97 14.85
C LYS A 562 11.95 0.50 14.72
N GLY A 563 11.37 1.37 15.52
CA GLY A 563 11.67 2.79 15.56
C GLY A 563 12.83 3.12 16.51
N SER A 564 13.09 4.41 16.69
CA SER A 564 14.07 4.89 17.68
C SER A 564 13.90 6.39 17.94
N VAL A 565 14.47 6.88 19.04
CA VAL A 565 14.54 8.33 19.34
C VAL A 565 15.27 9.10 18.23
N HIS A 566 16.28 8.50 17.58
CA HIS A 566 16.96 9.12 16.44
C HIS A 566 16.03 9.25 15.23
N LEU A 567 15.25 8.21 14.90
CA LEU A 567 14.28 8.26 13.80
C LEU A 567 13.06 9.12 14.13
N ALA A 568 12.80 9.38 15.41
CA ALA A 568 11.80 10.32 15.90
C ALA A 568 12.32 11.78 15.98
N SER A 569 13.57 12.05 15.57
CA SER A 569 14.08 13.42 15.48
C SER A 569 13.28 14.24 14.46
N HIS A 570 13.23 15.56 14.67
CA HIS A 570 12.43 16.48 13.84
C HIS A 570 12.68 16.27 12.34
N ASP A 571 13.93 16.26 11.91
CA ASP A 571 14.31 16.09 10.49
C ASP A 571 13.92 14.70 9.94
N ALA A 572 14.22 13.62 10.68
CA ALA A 572 13.88 12.27 10.25
C ALA A 572 12.36 12.08 10.11
N VAL A 573 11.57 12.63 11.03
CA VAL A 573 10.11 12.55 11.00
C VAL A 573 9.52 13.32 9.84
N LEU A 574 10.04 14.52 9.53
CA LEU A 574 9.57 15.28 8.37
C LEU A 574 9.76 14.49 7.07
N ARG A 575 10.88 13.77 6.94
CA ARG A 575 11.13 12.88 5.79
C ARG A 575 10.18 11.70 5.80
N LEU A 576 10.10 10.97 6.91
CA LEU A 576 9.22 9.81 7.06
C LEU A 576 7.77 10.18 6.76
N HIS A 577 7.26 11.28 7.31
CA HIS A 577 5.90 11.76 7.10
C HIS A 577 5.64 12.04 5.62
N ARG A 578 6.56 12.74 4.94
CA ARG A 578 6.47 13.05 3.51
C ARG A 578 6.37 11.80 2.62
N HIS A 579 7.03 10.69 2.99
CA HIS A 579 7.02 9.46 2.19
C HIS A 579 5.95 8.44 2.61
N THR A 580 5.36 8.60 3.80
CA THR A 580 4.32 7.71 4.34
C THR A 580 2.92 8.31 4.31
N ASP A 581 2.80 9.63 4.10
CA ASP A 581 1.61 10.43 4.33
C ASP A 581 1.06 10.32 5.77
N GLY A 582 1.89 9.88 6.73
CA GLY A 582 1.47 9.63 8.10
C GLY A 582 0.60 8.38 8.28
N ILE A 583 0.55 7.48 7.30
CA ILE A 583 -0.26 6.25 7.36
C ILE A 583 0.50 5.18 8.19
N PRO A 584 -0.04 4.71 9.34
CA PRO A 584 0.63 3.76 10.23
C PRO A 584 1.20 2.52 9.54
N SER A 585 0.41 1.80 8.73
CA SER A 585 0.92 0.59 8.05
C SER A 585 2.09 0.87 7.11
N ARG A 586 2.16 2.07 6.53
CA ARG A 586 3.28 2.50 5.68
C ARG A 586 4.48 2.91 6.52
N ILE A 587 4.26 3.55 7.66
CA ILE A 587 5.31 3.82 8.64
C ILE A 587 5.94 2.49 9.09
N ASP A 588 5.15 1.48 9.41
CA ASP A 588 5.64 0.17 9.85
C ASP A 588 6.48 -0.55 8.78
N SER A 589 6.03 -0.50 7.52
CA SER A 589 6.78 -1.03 6.37
C SER A 589 8.09 -0.26 6.19
N ILE A 590 8.05 1.08 6.11
CA ILE A 590 9.27 1.87 5.91
C ILE A 590 10.24 1.70 7.08
N LEU A 591 9.78 1.62 8.32
CA LEU A 591 10.67 1.37 9.48
C LEU A 591 11.33 -0.01 9.39
N ARG A 592 10.69 -1.02 8.80
CA ARG A 592 11.29 -2.32 8.49
C ARG A 592 12.38 -2.19 7.42
N ASP A 593 12.08 -1.48 6.34
CA ASP A 593 12.97 -1.40 5.17
C ASP A 593 14.16 -0.46 5.43
N LEU A 594 13.98 0.57 6.27
CA LEU A 594 15.02 1.50 6.70
C LEU A 594 16.15 0.81 7.47
N GLN A 595 15.90 -0.35 8.08
CA GLN A 595 16.96 -1.17 8.69
C GLN A 595 17.96 -1.69 7.65
N ILE A 596 17.58 -1.69 6.37
CA ILE A 596 18.37 -2.16 5.22
C ILE A 596 18.94 -0.99 4.44
N VAL A 597 18.11 -0.04 3.99
CA VAL A 597 18.51 1.04 3.07
C VAL A 597 18.96 2.33 3.77
N GLY A 598 18.60 2.51 5.04
CA GLY A 598 18.83 3.74 5.80
C GLY A 598 18.06 4.96 5.28
N LEU A 599 18.12 6.08 6.02
CA LEU A 599 17.35 7.29 5.71
C LEU A 599 17.67 7.91 4.34
N LYS A 600 18.88 7.67 3.81
CA LYS A 600 19.30 8.20 2.50
C LYS A 600 18.62 7.50 1.33
N GLY A 601 18.24 6.23 1.48
CA GLY A 601 17.54 5.44 0.46
C GLY A 601 16.01 5.58 0.48
N LEU A 602 15.46 6.48 1.30
CA LEU A 602 14.01 6.57 1.52
C LEU A 602 13.21 6.89 0.24
N PHE A 603 13.82 7.63 -0.69
CA PHE A 603 13.21 7.93 -2.00
C PHE A 603 13.03 6.69 -2.89
N GLU A 604 13.78 5.61 -2.65
CA GLU A 604 13.65 4.35 -3.37
C GLU A 604 12.40 3.57 -2.95
N LEU A 605 11.97 3.78 -1.69
CA LEU A 605 10.79 3.15 -1.08
C LEU A 605 9.49 3.91 -1.38
N ASP A 606 9.57 5.18 -1.78
CA ASP A 606 8.39 6.00 -2.04
C ASP A 606 7.76 5.66 -3.39
N SER A 607 6.62 4.97 -3.35
CA SER A 607 5.83 4.60 -4.53
C SER A 607 5.42 5.78 -5.40
N ASP A 608 5.28 6.99 -4.85
CA ASP A 608 4.92 8.15 -5.67
C ASP A 608 6.08 8.62 -6.54
N VAL A 609 7.33 8.32 -6.18
CA VAL A 609 8.52 8.69 -6.97
C VAL A 609 9.07 7.47 -7.72
N ALA A 610 9.18 6.33 -7.03
CA ALA A 610 9.67 5.08 -7.57
C ALA A 610 8.70 4.42 -8.57
N GLY A 611 7.41 4.75 -8.48
CA GLY A 611 6.37 4.15 -9.32
C GLY A 611 6.40 2.63 -9.21
N LYS A 612 6.55 1.95 -10.36
CA LYS A 612 6.59 0.49 -10.45
C LYS A 612 7.80 -0.17 -9.79
N HIS A 613 8.85 0.58 -9.45
CA HIS A 613 10.05 0.05 -8.79
C HIS A 613 9.92 0.03 -7.27
N ALA A 614 8.90 0.69 -6.70
CA ALA A 614 8.59 0.50 -5.29
C ALA A 614 8.05 -0.93 -5.10
N GLU A 615 8.38 -1.52 -3.95
CA GLU A 615 7.84 -2.82 -3.54
C GLU A 615 6.31 -2.80 -3.63
N SER A 616 5.75 -3.80 -4.32
CA SER A 616 4.30 -3.94 -4.45
C SER A 616 3.73 -4.37 -3.11
N ARG A 617 3.04 -3.45 -2.43
CA ARG A 617 2.37 -3.73 -1.17
C ARG A 617 1.02 -4.39 -1.45
N GLU A 618 0.66 -5.40 -0.65
CA GLU A 618 -0.65 -6.05 -0.76
C GLU A 618 -1.77 -5.04 -0.47
N ALA A 619 -2.49 -4.66 -1.51
CA ALA A 619 -3.74 -3.93 -1.38
C ALA A 619 -4.82 -4.88 -0.85
N SER A 620 -5.74 -4.37 -0.04
CA SER A 620 -6.81 -5.22 0.49
C SER A 620 -7.63 -5.85 -0.66
N PRO A 621 -8.07 -7.11 -0.52
CA PRO A 621 -8.87 -7.78 -1.56
C PRO A 621 -10.12 -6.98 -1.94
N ALA A 622 -10.72 -6.25 -1.00
CA ALA A 622 -11.90 -5.43 -1.28
C ALA A 622 -11.55 -4.24 -2.20
N LEU A 623 -10.45 -3.53 -1.94
CA LEU A 623 -9.99 -2.43 -2.79
C LEU A 623 -9.63 -2.91 -4.20
N VAL A 624 -8.90 -4.04 -4.29
CA VAL A 624 -8.53 -4.67 -5.55
C VAL A 624 -9.77 -5.02 -6.37
N ARG A 625 -10.77 -5.66 -5.75
CA ARG A 625 -12.04 -6.00 -6.41
C ARG A 625 -12.77 -4.75 -6.92
N THR A 626 -12.86 -3.69 -6.12
CA THR A 626 -13.53 -2.44 -6.53
C THR A 626 -12.86 -1.81 -7.75
N ILE A 627 -11.53 -1.72 -7.76
CA ILE A 627 -10.79 -1.11 -8.87
C ILE A 627 -10.85 -2.02 -10.12
N GLN A 628 -10.74 -3.34 -9.97
CA GLN A 628 -10.85 -4.28 -11.08
C GLN A 628 -12.25 -4.30 -11.69
N ALA A 629 -13.31 -4.20 -10.88
CA ALA A 629 -14.69 -4.06 -11.36
C ALA A 629 -14.87 -2.76 -12.15
N LEU A 630 -14.34 -1.65 -11.65
CA LEU A 630 -14.35 -0.36 -12.35
C LEU A 630 -13.57 -0.43 -13.67
N ALA A 631 -12.44 -1.14 -13.70
CA ALA A 631 -11.60 -1.31 -14.89
C ALA A 631 -12.24 -2.22 -15.95
N ALA A 632 -12.97 -3.25 -15.53
CA ALA A 632 -13.63 -4.22 -16.41
C ALA A 632 -15.00 -3.76 -16.93
N SER A 633 -15.59 -2.72 -16.34
CA SER A 633 -16.90 -2.20 -16.72
C SER A 633 -16.92 -1.72 -18.17
N ARG A 634 -17.99 -2.09 -18.89
CA ARG A 634 -18.23 -1.69 -20.29
C ARG A 634 -19.01 -0.38 -20.41
N GLU A 635 -19.49 0.18 -19.30
CA GLU A 635 -20.18 1.47 -19.30
C GLU A 635 -19.20 2.62 -19.56
N ASP A 636 -19.58 3.59 -20.40
CA ASP A 636 -18.71 4.73 -20.72
C ASP A 636 -18.37 5.56 -19.47
N THR A 637 -19.34 5.72 -18.55
CA THR A 637 -19.15 6.42 -17.27
C THR A 637 -18.05 5.77 -16.43
N ASP A 638 -18.12 4.45 -16.21
CA ASP A 638 -17.14 3.72 -15.41
C ASP A 638 -15.77 3.65 -16.12
N SER A 639 -15.74 3.39 -17.43
CA SER A 639 -14.51 3.37 -18.23
C SER A 639 -13.77 4.73 -18.18
N ARG A 640 -14.51 5.84 -18.23
CA ARG A 640 -13.94 7.19 -18.08
C ARG A 640 -13.57 7.51 -16.64
N SER A 641 -14.32 7.00 -15.66
CA SER A 641 -13.98 7.13 -14.24
C SER A 641 -12.68 6.41 -13.91
N PHE A 642 -12.48 5.19 -14.43
CA PHE A 642 -11.21 4.49 -14.33
C PHE A 642 -10.07 5.25 -15.01
N SER A 643 -10.33 5.82 -16.20
CA SER A 643 -9.34 6.66 -16.89
C SER A 643 -8.99 7.92 -16.09
N LEU A 644 -9.98 8.55 -15.44
CA LEU A 644 -9.76 9.68 -14.53
C LEU A 644 -8.95 9.26 -13.30
N LEU A 645 -9.24 8.10 -12.71
CA LEU A 645 -8.49 7.52 -11.59
C LEU A 645 -7.00 7.33 -11.94
N LYS A 646 -6.70 6.81 -13.14
CA LYS A 646 -5.32 6.69 -13.65
C LYS A 646 -4.63 8.04 -13.76
N VAL A 647 -5.34 9.07 -14.25
CA VAL A 647 -4.79 10.43 -14.38
C VAL A 647 -4.55 11.05 -13.01
N LEU A 648 -5.54 11.03 -12.11
CA LEU A 648 -5.42 11.58 -10.76
C LEU A 648 -4.34 10.87 -9.94
N SER A 649 -4.07 9.59 -10.21
CA SER A 649 -2.96 8.84 -9.58
C SER A 649 -1.58 9.42 -9.90
N MET A 650 -1.45 10.24 -10.95
CA MET A 650 -0.21 10.96 -11.25
C MET A 650 -0.01 12.20 -10.37
N PHE A 651 -1.02 12.63 -9.60
CA PHE A 651 -0.99 13.82 -8.73
C PHE A 651 -1.21 13.38 -7.28
N PRO A 652 -0.15 13.01 -6.53
CA PRO A 652 -0.29 12.51 -5.16
C PRO A 652 -1.03 13.44 -4.21
N GLN A 653 -0.86 14.75 -4.41
CA GLN A 653 -1.51 15.79 -3.61
C GLN A 653 -2.89 16.16 -4.19
N GLY A 654 -3.34 15.47 -5.24
CA GLY A 654 -4.62 15.65 -5.93
C GLY A 654 -4.67 16.85 -6.86
N GLU A 655 -5.68 16.85 -7.73
CA GLU A 655 -5.84 17.89 -8.75
C GLU A 655 -7.30 18.27 -8.99
N GLN A 656 -7.53 19.50 -9.43
CA GLN A 656 -8.85 20.01 -9.78
C GLN A 656 -9.34 19.37 -11.09
N LEU A 657 -10.59 18.90 -11.11
CA LEU A 657 -11.18 18.24 -12.28
C LEU A 657 -11.08 19.09 -13.55
N PHE A 658 -11.26 20.41 -13.46
CA PHE A 658 -11.21 21.29 -14.63
C PHE A 658 -9.82 21.31 -15.31
N ARG A 659 -8.74 21.14 -14.54
CA ARG A 659 -7.37 21.14 -15.06
C ARG A 659 -7.06 19.85 -15.81
N VAL A 660 -7.53 18.72 -15.27
CA VAL A 660 -7.38 17.42 -15.93
C VAL A 660 -8.49 17.12 -16.94
N LYS A 661 -9.50 17.98 -17.07
CA LYS A 661 -10.69 17.77 -17.93
C LYS A 661 -10.35 17.31 -19.35
N ARG A 662 -9.32 17.89 -19.96
CA ARG A 662 -8.88 17.60 -21.33
C ARG A 662 -7.52 16.88 -21.39
N PHE A 663 -7.17 16.11 -20.37
CA PHE A 663 -5.89 15.39 -20.30
C PHE A 663 -5.64 14.45 -21.50
N PHE A 664 -6.70 13.88 -22.07
CA PHE A 664 -6.67 13.08 -23.30
C PHE A 664 -7.22 13.82 -24.53
N GLY A 665 -7.25 15.16 -24.51
CA GLY A 665 -7.78 15.98 -25.59
C GLY A 665 -9.30 15.89 -25.70
N ALA A 666 -9.81 15.26 -26.77
CA ALA A 666 -11.23 15.19 -27.08
C ALA A 666 -12.03 14.31 -26.09
N ARG A 667 -11.40 13.28 -25.49
CA ARG A 667 -12.04 12.41 -24.50
C ARG A 667 -12.01 13.08 -23.12
N ALA A 668 -12.93 14.01 -22.88
CA ALA A 668 -12.96 14.84 -21.69
C ALA A 668 -13.60 14.15 -20.46
N PHE A 669 -13.20 14.61 -19.26
CA PHE A 669 -13.80 14.22 -17.99
C PHE A 669 -14.88 15.21 -17.53
N TYR A 670 -15.92 14.70 -16.88
CA TYR A 670 -17.08 15.46 -16.40
C TYR A 670 -17.33 15.15 -14.91
N PRO A 671 -18.10 16.00 -14.19
CA PRO A 671 -18.37 15.81 -12.76
C PRO A 671 -18.94 14.43 -12.40
N VAL A 672 -19.71 13.81 -13.31
CA VAL A 672 -20.25 12.45 -13.11
C VAL A 672 -19.15 11.40 -12.92
N HIS A 673 -18.01 11.53 -13.61
CA HIS A 673 -16.89 10.58 -13.45
C HIS A 673 -16.18 10.77 -12.10
N ALA A 674 -16.07 12.02 -11.63
CA ALA A 674 -15.50 12.29 -10.31
C ALA A 674 -16.43 11.81 -9.20
N SER A 675 -17.74 12.04 -9.34
CA SER A 675 -18.77 11.59 -8.40
C SER A 675 -18.74 10.06 -8.26
N ARG A 676 -18.60 9.35 -9.38
CA ARG A 676 -18.45 7.89 -9.37
C ARG A 676 -17.23 7.42 -8.57
N LEU A 677 -16.10 8.12 -8.65
CA LEU A 677 -14.91 7.79 -7.84
C LEU A 677 -15.09 8.09 -6.35
N LEU A 678 -15.87 9.11 -6.00
CA LEU A 678 -16.23 9.44 -4.62
C LEU A 678 -17.18 8.38 -4.03
N GLU A 679 -18.19 7.95 -4.79
CA GLU A 679 -19.12 6.87 -4.41
C GLU A 679 -18.38 5.56 -4.13
N LEU A 680 -17.37 5.25 -4.94
CA LEU A 680 -16.51 4.07 -4.76
C LEU A 680 -15.41 4.26 -3.70
N ASN A 681 -15.35 5.44 -3.08
CA ASN A 681 -14.39 5.77 -2.03
C ASN A 681 -12.93 5.57 -2.47
N LEU A 682 -12.62 5.89 -3.74
CA LEU A 682 -11.28 5.81 -4.29
C LEU A 682 -10.55 7.15 -4.26
N VAL A 683 -11.31 8.24 -4.08
CA VAL A 683 -10.84 9.62 -4.13
C VAL A 683 -11.45 10.42 -2.98
N ASP A 684 -10.70 11.37 -2.44
CA ASP A 684 -11.17 12.36 -1.47
C ASP A 684 -11.28 13.75 -2.07
N VAL A 685 -12.20 14.54 -1.54
CA VAL A 685 -12.36 15.94 -1.88
C VAL A 685 -11.60 16.80 -0.89
N VAL A 686 -10.54 17.46 -1.35
CA VAL A 686 -9.79 18.41 -0.55
C VAL A 686 -10.22 19.82 -0.90
N THR A 687 -10.74 20.54 0.10
CA THR A 687 -11.06 21.96 -0.02
C THR A 687 -9.77 22.76 -0.08
N ILE A 688 -9.65 23.60 -1.11
CA ILE A 688 -8.55 24.55 -1.25
C ILE A 688 -8.85 25.70 -0.30
N LYS A 689 -8.22 25.68 0.88
CA LYS A 689 -8.48 26.68 1.92
C LYS A 689 -7.59 27.90 1.70
N SER A 690 -8.22 29.07 1.64
CA SER A 690 -7.60 30.34 2.03
C SER A 690 -8.15 30.69 3.42
N LEU A 691 -7.27 30.91 4.39
CA LEU A 691 -7.64 31.27 5.76
C LEU A 691 -8.28 32.66 5.86
N GLU A 692 -8.16 33.48 4.81
CA GLU A 692 -8.83 34.79 4.71
C GLU A 692 -10.32 34.68 4.29
N GLU A 693 -10.76 33.55 3.73
CA GLU A 693 -12.13 33.41 3.22
C GLU A 693 -13.07 32.80 4.27
N LYS A 694 -13.75 33.69 4.99
CA LYS A 694 -15.00 33.36 5.68
C LYS A 694 -16.00 32.77 4.67
N TYR A 695 -16.18 31.45 4.70
CA TYR A 695 -17.40 30.75 4.26
C TYR A 695 -17.98 31.15 2.89
N THR A 696 -17.16 31.53 1.92
CA THR A 696 -17.57 31.64 0.52
C THR A 696 -17.14 30.36 -0.20
N PHE A 697 -18.10 29.72 -0.87
CA PHE A 697 -17.84 28.64 -1.81
C PHE A 697 -16.69 29.07 -2.75
N SER A 698 -15.54 28.37 -2.75
CA SER A 698 -14.47 28.74 -3.65
C SER A 698 -14.98 28.62 -5.09
N GLU A 699 -14.95 29.71 -5.87
CA GLU A 699 -15.33 29.68 -7.29
C GLU A 699 -14.47 28.68 -8.10
N GLN A 700 -13.31 28.28 -7.56
CA GLN A 700 -12.32 27.43 -8.24
C GLN A 700 -12.57 25.92 -8.10
N GLY A 701 -13.50 25.48 -7.24
CA GLY A 701 -13.81 24.06 -7.01
C GLY A 701 -12.71 23.28 -6.26
N SER A 702 -13.09 22.18 -5.62
CA SER A 702 -12.21 21.35 -4.79
C SER A 702 -11.23 20.49 -5.59
N ALA A 703 -10.12 20.12 -4.95
CA ALA A 703 -9.15 19.16 -5.50
C ALA A 703 -9.59 17.72 -5.23
N LEU A 704 -9.30 16.82 -6.16
CA LEU A 704 -9.57 15.39 -6.06
C LEU A 704 -8.26 14.65 -5.80
N VAL A 705 -8.13 14.01 -4.63
CA VAL A 705 -6.95 13.25 -4.22
C VAL A 705 -7.26 11.77 -4.29
N VAL A 706 -6.50 10.99 -5.06
CA VAL A 706 -6.64 9.52 -5.01
C VAL A 706 -6.08 9.03 -3.69
N ARG A 707 -6.88 8.25 -2.94
CA ARG A 707 -6.43 7.64 -1.68
C ARG A 707 -5.17 6.82 -1.89
N ARG A 708 -4.23 6.89 -0.95
CA ARG A 708 -2.86 6.39 -1.12
C ARG A 708 -2.80 4.92 -1.56
N ALA A 709 -3.57 4.03 -0.89
CA ALA A 709 -3.65 2.61 -1.25
C ALA A 709 -4.21 2.37 -2.66
N ALA A 710 -5.25 3.13 -3.05
CA ALA A 710 -5.83 3.05 -4.40
C ALA A 710 -4.83 3.54 -5.45
N ARG A 711 -4.13 4.65 -5.17
CA ARG A 711 -3.11 5.23 -6.04
C ARG A 711 -1.97 4.26 -6.31
N GLU A 712 -1.46 3.61 -5.28
CA GLU A 712 -0.39 2.59 -5.41
C GLU A 712 -0.82 1.42 -6.27
N PHE A 713 -1.98 0.84 -5.94
CA PHE A 713 -2.50 -0.29 -6.70
C PHE A 713 -2.68 0.07 -8.18
N VAL A 714 -3.25 1.25 -8.46
CA VAL A 714 -3.40 1.75 -9.83
C VAL A 714 -2.03 1.90 -10.49
N VAL A 715 -1.07 2.59 -9.87
CA VAL A 715 0.27 2.81 -10.43
C VAL A 715 0.99 1.49 -10.72
N GLN A 716 0.90 0.50 -9.83
CA GLN A 716 1.49 -0.83 -10.01
C GLN A 716 0.81 -1.62 -11.15
N SER A 717 -0.50 -1.44 -11.33
CA SER A 717 -1.26 -2.10 -12.40
C SER A 717 -0.99 -1.54 -13.81
N LEU A 718 -0.43 -0.32 -13.93
CA LEU A 718 -0.14 0.30 -15.23
C LEU A 718 1.02 -0.40 -15.94
N SER A 719 1.02 -0.46 -17.27
CA SER A 719 2.23 -0.83 -18.01
C SER A 719 3.31 0.26 -17.88
N SER A 720 4.60 -0.10 -17.99
CA SER A 720 5.71 0.87 -17.91
C SER A 720 5.64 1.96 -19.00
N VAL A 721 5.05 1.64 -20.16
CA VAL A 721 4.81 2.61 -21.24
C VAL A 721 3.68 3.57 -20.88
N GLU A 722 2.58 3.06 -20.35
CA GLU A 722 1.44 3.88 -19.94
C GLU A 722 1.81 4.81 -18.78
N HIS A 723 2.50 4.30 -17.75
CA HIS A 723 2.97 5.11 -16.62
C HIS A 723 3.88 6.27 -17.07
N ARG A 724 4.85 6.00 -17.95
CA ARG A 724 5.72 7.05 -18.53
C ARG A 724 4.92 8.08 -19.33
N THR A 725 3.95 7.64 -20.11
CA THR A 725 3.10 8.53 -20.92
C THR A 725 2.24 9.44 -20.05
N LEU A 726 1.61 8.88 -19.01
CA LEU A 726 0.80 9.65 -18.06
C LEU A 726 1.66 10.63 -17.26
N SER A 727 2.84 10.19 -16.80
CA SER A 727 3.80 11.05 -16.07
C SER A 727 4.30 12.22 -16.93
N ALA A 728 4.63 11.97 -18.20
CA ALA A 728 5.08 13.02 -19.12
C ALA A 728 3.98 14.06 -19.39
N LYS A 729 2.73 13.62 -19.57
CA LYS A 729 1.58 14.53 -19.72
C LYS A 729 1.27 15.32 -18.45
N ALA A 730 1.39 14.70 -17.28
CA ALA A 730 1.23 15.38 -15.99
C ALA A 730 2.30 16.46 -15.80
N LEU A 731 3.56 16.14 -16.13
CA LEU A 731 4.68 17.09 -16.13
C LEU A 731 4.42 18.28 -17.08
N ALA A 732 3.94 18.02 -18.30
CA ALA A 732 3.62 19.05 -19.28
C ALA A 732 2.48 19.98 -18.81
N LEU A 733 1.52 19.47 -18.02
CA LEU A 733 0.45 20.29 -17.44
C LEU A 733 0.98 21.35 -16.47
N TYR A 734 2.13 21.08 -15.83
CA TYR A 734 2.76 21.97 -14.84
C TYR A 734 3.87 22.85 -15.42
N PHE A 735 4.59 22.37 -16.43
CA PHE A 735 5.79 23.05 -16.97
C PHE A 735 5.70 23.42 -18.46
N GLY A 736 4.62 23.04 -19.14
CA GLY A 736 4.39 23.25 -20.58
C GLY A 736 4.92 22.10 -21.45
N ASP A 737 4.35 21.93 -22.65
CA ASP A 737 4.70 20.81 -23.54
C ASP A 737 6.14 20.87 -24.10
N ASP A 738 6.69 22.08 -24.29
CA ASP A 738 8.02 22.31 -24.87
C ASP A 738 9.11 22.58 -23.81
N TRP A 739 8.91 22.15 -22.55
CA TRP A 739 9.81 22.53 -21.45
C TRP A 739 11.27 22.12 -21.69
N GLU A 740 11.51 21.01 -22.40
CA GLU A 740 12.85 20.53 -22.77
C GLU A 740 13.58 21.47 -23.73
N LEU A 741 12.85 22.13 -24.64
CA LEU A 741 13.41 22.97 -25.70
C LEU A 741 13.42 24.45 -25.34
N ARG A 742 12.38 24.92 -24.64
CA ARG A 742 12.11 26.35 -24.40
C ARG A 742 12.22 26.75 -22.93
N GLY A 743 12.63 25.82 -22.06
CA GLY A 743 12.61 25.96 -20.62
C GLY A 743 11.19 25.90 -20.05
N ILE A 744 11.10 25.79 -18.72
CA ILE A 744 9.81 25.65 -18.03
C ILE A 744 8.95 26.90 -18.20
N ARG A 745 7.69 26.71 -18.56
CA ARG A 745 6.66 27.74 -18.68
C ARG A 745 5.38 27.26 -18.00
N PRO A 746 5.29 27.41 -16.67
CA PRO A 746 4.07 27.10 -15.96
C PRO A 746 2.89 27.90 -16.50
N PRO A 747 1.69 27.30 -16.58
CA PRO A 747 0.45 28.02 -16.84
C PRO A 747 0.26 29.22 -15.92
N THR A 748 -0.49 30.23 -16.39
CA THR A 748 -0.69 31.50 -15.65
C THR A 748 -1.33 31.35 -14.26
N TYR A 749 -2.06 30.26 -14.04
CA TYR A 749 -2.66 29.95 -12.75
C TYR A 749 -1.68 29.30 -11.75
N LEU A 750 -0.58 28.68 -12.22
CA LEU A 750 0.47 28.10 -11.37
C LEU A 750 1.55 29.15 -11.08
N LYS A 751 1.41 29.82 -9.93
CA LYS A 751 2.26 30.94 -9.53
C LYS A 751 3.37 30.51 -8.57
N PHE A 752 4.27 29.63 -8.99
CA PHE A 752 5.37 29.16 -8.12
C PHE A 752 6.30 30.25 -7.56
N LYS A 753 6.29 31.45 -8.17
CA LYS A 753 7.03 32.64 -7.71
C LYS A 753 6.28 33.47 -6.68
N ASP A 754 5.06 33.09 -6.34
CA ASP A 754 4.22 33.76 -5.35
C ASP A 754 4.31 32.97 -4.04
N SER A 755 4.55 33.64 -2.91
CA SER A 755 4.64 33.00 -1.59
C SER A 755 3.32 32.41 -1.12
N GLN A 756 2.22 32.78 -1.76
CA GLN A 756 0.87 32.24 -1.50
C GLN A 756 0.48 31.08 -2.44
N CYS A 757 1.41 30.59 -3.26
CA CYS A 757 1.16 29.41 -4.09
C CYS A 757 0.77 28.20 -3.21
N ASP A 758 -0.28 27.49 -3.62
CA ASP A 758 -0.80 26.33 -2.88
C ASP A 758 0.29 25.25 -2.76
N MET A 759 0.56 24.82 -1.53
CA MET A 759 1.57 23.80 -1.22
C MET A 759 1.29 22.47 -1.93
N ARG A 760 0.01 22.19 -2.20
CA ARG A 760 -0.44 21.02 -2.97
C ARG A 760 0.11 21.05 -4.40
N GLU A 761 0.06 22.21 -5.04
CA GLU A 761 0.58 22.42 -6.40
C GLU A 761 2.10 22.27 -6.40
N ILE A 762 2.78 22.89 -5.42
CA ILE A 762 4.23 22.74 -5.28
C ILE A 762 4.61 21.27 -5.05
N GLY A 763 3.86 20.56 -4.20
CA GLY A 763 4.08 19.14 -3.90
C GLY A 763 3.96 18.27 -5.15
N ASN A 764 2.86 18.42 -5.91
CA ASN A 764 2.69 17.73 -7.19
C ASN A 764 3.83 18.03 -8.17
N ALA A 765 4.22 19.30 -8.30
CA ALA A 765 5.32 19.73 -9.16
C ALA A 765 6.66 19.08 -8.75
N CYS A 766 6.96 19.05 -7.45
CA CYS A 766 8.13 18.36 -6.89
C CYS A 766 8.12 16.86 -7.26
N THR A 767 7.00 16.16 -7.06
CA THR A 767 6.89 14.74 -7.43
C THR A 767 7.16 14.53 -8.93
N MET A 768 6.61 15.37 -9.81
CA MET A 768 6.81 15.24 -11.25
C MET A 768 8.28 15.44 -11.65
N VAL A 769 8.96 16.43 -11.04
CA VAL A 769 10.40 16.64 -11.24
C VAL A 769 11.20 15.44 -10.77
N LEU A 770 10.90 14.89 -9.59
CA LEU A 770 11.58 13.70 -9.07
C LEU A 770 11.36 12.46 -9.95
N ARG A 771 10.13 12.24 -10.44
CA ARG A 771 9.83 11.17 -11.42
C ARG A 771 10.61 11.34 -12.72
N ALA A 772 10.71 12.57 -13.23
CA ALA A 772 11.47 12.86 -14.44
C ALA A 772 12.97 12.61 -14.24
N THR A 773 13.53 13.02 -13.09
CA THR A 773 14.91 12.73 -12.70
C THR A 773 15.16 11.23 -12.61
N ARG A 774 14.30 10.49 -11.92
CA ARG A 774 14.43 9.03 -11.79
C ARG A 774 14.41 8.34 -13.15
N ALA A 775 13.42 8.66 -14.00
CA ALA A 775 13.33 8.11 -15.35
C ALA A 775 14.58 8.45 -16.18
N ALA A 776 15.14 9.66 -16.03
CA ALA A 776 16.37 10.04 -16.71
C ALA A 776 17.58 9.23 -16.20
N THR A 777 17.75 9.06 -14.89
CA THR A 777 18.85 8.29 -14.30
C THR A 777 18.78 6.81 -14.67
N GLU A 778 17.59 6.22 -14.76
CA GLU A 778 17.38 4.82 -15.18
C GLU A 778 17.79 4.59 -16.64
N THR A 779 17.63 5.59 -17.52
CA THR A 779 18.07 5.45 -18.92
C THR A 779 19.60 5.44 -19.07
N GLY A 780 20.34 5.91 -18.06
CA GLY A 780 21.80 6.07 -18.10
C GLY A 780 22.32 7.09 -19.12
N LYS A 781 21.45 7.77 -19.87
CA LYS A 781 21.84 8.74 -20.90
C LYS A 781 22.15 10.08 -20.26
N ILE A 782 23.41 10.51 -20.35
CA ILE A 782 23.90 11.77 -19.76
C ILE A 782 23.07 12.99 -20.17
N GLU A 783 22.59 13.05 -21.42
CA GLU A 783 21.76 14.14 -21.93
C GLU A 783 20.41 14.22 -21.21
N ASN A 784 19.74 13.08 -20.99
CA ASN A 784 18.48 13.04 -20.25
C ASN A 784 18.67 13.47 -18.78
N ILE A 785 19.75 12.97 -18.16
CA ILE A 785 20.10 13.31 -16.78
C ILE A 785 20.39 14.81 -16.65
N ARG A 786 21.08 15.40 -17.62
CA ARG A 786 21.34 16.85 -17.69
C ARG A 786 20.04 17.64 -17.85
N SER A 787 19.14 17.22 -18.73
CA SER A 787 17.83 17.87 -18.93
C SER A 787 16.97 17.82 -17.66
N ALA A 788 16.94 16.70 -16.94
CA ALA A 788 16.22 16.59 -15.68
C ALA A 788 16.82 17.48 -14.57
N LEU A 789 18.15 17.57 -14.49
CA LEU A 789 18.82 18.51 -13.57
C LEU A 789 18.50 19.98 -13.93
N ALA A 790 18.45 20.31 -15.23
CA ALA A 790 18.09 21.64 -15.71
C ALA A 790 16.63 22.01 -15.39
N LEU A 791 15.71 21.04 -15.53
CA LEU A 791 14.31 21.17 -15.10
C LEU A 791 14.22 21.47 -13.61
N ALA A 792 14.87 20.65 -12.78
CA ALA A 792 14.83 20.80 -11.33
C ALA A 792 15.44 22.11 -10.84
N THR A 793 16.60 22.51 -11.38
CA THR A 793 17.25 23.78 -11.04
C THR A 793 16.43 24.99 -11.48
N SER A 794 15.79 24.92 -12.65
CA SER A 794 14.87 25.98 -13.11
C SER A 794 13.64 26.08 -12.21
N PHE A 795 13.06 24.96 -11.81
CA PHE A 795 11.89 24.93 -10.92
C PHE A 795 12.24 25.42 -9.52
N ALA A 796 13.36 24.95 -8.94
CA ALA A 796 13.85 25.43 -7.65
C ALA A 796 14.14 26.94 -7.65
N ALA A 797 14.58 27.52 -8.77
CA ALA A 797 14.74 28.96 -8.91
C ALA A 797 13.40 29.71 -8.86
N GLN A 798 12.32 29.15 -9.41
CA GLN A 798 10.98 29.74 -9.27
C GLN A 798 10.48 29.65 -7.82
N LEU A 799 10.63 28.48 -7.19
CA LEU A 799 10.24 28.28 -5.79
C LEU A 799 10.96 29.25 -4.85
N ARG A 800 12.27 29.45 -5.05
CA ARG A 800 13.04 30.44 -4.30
C ARG A 800 12.57 31.87 -4.52
N ALA A 801 12.14 32.22 -5.73
CA ALA A 801 11.61 33.55 -6.00
C ALA A 801 10.28 33.79 -5.28
N GLY A 802 9.52 32.72 -4.98
CA GLY A 802 8.35 32.75 -4.09
C GLY A 802 8.66 32.45 -2.63
N ASP A 803 9.94 32.45 -2.22
CA ASP A 803 10.38 32.16 -0.84
C ASP A 803 9.91 30.78 -0.29
N HIS A 804 9.76 29.78 -1.16
CA HIS A 804 9.37 28.40 -0.83
C HIS A 804 10.55 27.51 -0.42
N PHE A 805 11.31 27.94 0.58
CA PHE A 805 12.56 27.29 0.97
C PHE A 805 12.38 25.84 1.44
N ARG A 806 11.29 25.52 2.16
CA ARG A 806 11.04 24.15 2.61
C ARG A 806 10.90 23.17 1.43
N SER A 807 10.17 23.58 0.39
CA SER A 807 9.97 22.77 -0.81
C SER A 807 11.25 22.59 -1.61
N VAL A 808 12.10 23.63 -1.66
CA VAL A 808 13.42 23.55 -2.30
C VAL A 808 14.34 22.58 -1.56
N ALA A 809 14.35 22.64 -0.22
CA ALA A 809 15.13 21.72 0.60
C ALA A 809 14.70 20.26 0.36
N GLY A 810 13.39 20.00 0.42
CA GLY A 810 12.84 18.67 0.17
C GLY A 810 13.13 18.14 -1.25
N LEU A 811 13.03 18.99 -2.28
CA LEU A 811 13.32 18.61 -3.66
C LEU A 811 14.78 18.18 -3.84
N TYR A 812 15.72 18.96 -3.31
CA TYR A 812 17.15 18.67 -3.49
C TYR A 812 17.66 17.54 -2.62
N GLU A 813 17.04 17.29 -1.45
CA GLU A 813 17.32 16.14 -0.60
C GLU A 813 17.23 14.83 -1.42
N ASP A 814 16.13 14.62 -2.14
CA ASP A 814 15.89 13.39 -2.90
C ASP A 814 16.65 13.42 -4.23
N LEU A 815 16.66 14.56 -4.91
CA LEU A 815 17.25 14.70 -6.24
C LEU A 815 18.77 14.49 -6.24
N LEU A 816 19.49 15.05 -5.26
CA LEU A 816 20.94 14.92 -5.21
C LEU A 816 21.36 13.46 -4.97
N GLN A 817 20.63 12.72 -4.13
CA GLN A 817 20.90 11.30 -3.90
C GLN A 817 20.72 10.49 -5.20
N MET A 818 19.67 10.73 -5.98
CA MET A 818 19.47 10.05 -7.28
C MET A 818 20.63 10.30 -8.26
N HIS A 819 21.12 11.53 -8.34
CA HIS A 819 22.24 11.87 -9.23
C HIS A 819 23.58 11.30 -8.75
N GLU A 820 23.80 11.24 -7.44
CA GLU A 820 25.00 10.67 -6.82
C GLU A 820 25.04 9.14 -7.04
N SER A 821 23.93 8.44 -6.79
CA SER A 821 23.81 6.99 -7.03
C SER A 821 23.98 6.63 -8.51
N ALA A 822 23.52 7.48 -9.44
CA ALA A 822 23.67 7.25 -10.88
C ALA A 822 25.09 7.47 -11.41
N GLY A 823 26.01 8.07 -10.63
CA GLY A 823 27.40 8.27 -11.07
C GLY A 823 27.56 9.19 -12.29
N SER A 824 26.67 10.17 -12.48
CA SER A 824 26.56 10.94 -13.72
C SER A 824 27.77 11.84 -14.07
N GLY A 825 28.66 12.13 -13.11
CA GLY A 825 29.81 13.01 -13.33
C GLY A 825 29.46 14.49 -13.63
N LEU A 826 28.19 14.88 -13.49
CA LEU A 826 27.74 16.26 -13.65
C LEU A 826 28.17 17.14 -12.46
N ASP A 827 28.41 18.43 -12.70
CA ASP A 827 28.64 19.38 -11.62
C ASP A 827 27.33 19.63 -10.85
N LEU A 828 27.25 19.06 -9.65
CA LEU A 828 26.11 19.22 -8.73
C LEU A 828 26.25 20.43 -7.80
N ASN A 829 27.36 21.16 -7.83
CA ASN A 829 27.58 22.30 -6.94
C ASN A 829 26.51 23.40 -7.07
N PRO A 830 26.00 23.78 -8.26
CA PRO A 830 24.89 24.72 -8.36
C PRO A 830 23.66 24.26 -7.54
N ALA A 831 23.30 22.99 -7.62
CA ALA A 831 22.19 22.41 -6.88
C ALA A 831 22.46 22.36 -5.37
N ARG A 832 23.67 21.92 -4.96
CA ARG A 832 24.09 21.91 -3.55
C ARG A 832 24.09 23.29 -2.90
N ILE A 833 24.52 24.33 -3.62
CA ILE A 833 24.48 25.71 -3.13
C ILE A 833 23.04 26.17 -2.94
N GLN A 834 22.15 25.91 -3.91
CA GLN A 834 20.73 26.25 -3.78
C GLN A 834 20.07 25.52 -2.61
N TYR A 835 20.42 24.25 -2.42
CA TYR A 835 19.95 23.44 -1.31
C TYR A 835 20.41 24.01 0.04
N ALA A 836 21.70 24.28 0.19
CA ALA A 836 22.23 24.86 1.42
C ALA A 836 21.63 26.24 1.74
N LYS A 837 21.34 27.05 0.72
CA LYS A 837 20.63 28.32 0.91
C LYS A 837 19.22 28.11 1.45
N ALA A 838 18.50 27.11 0.94
CA ALA A 838 17.17 26.76 1.45
C ALA A 838 17.23 26.27 2.91
N LEU A 839 18.17 25.37 3.22
CA LEU A 839 18.41 24.88 4.59
C LEU A 839 18.72 26.02 5.56
N ARG A 840 19.58 26.97 5.17
CA ARG A 840 19.88 28.17 5.98
C ARG A 840 18.62 28.99 6.28
N MET A 841 17.74 29.16 5.29
CA MET A 841 16.52 29.97 5.44
C MET A 841 15.48 29.30 6.35
N ILE A 842 15.44 27.97 6.42
CA ILE A 842 14.56 27.23 7.34
C ILE A 842 15.21 26.93 8.71
N GLY A 843 16.43 27.44 8.96
CA GLY A 843 17.11 27.35 10.25
C GLY A 843 18.02 26.12 10.44
N GLU A 844 18.26 25.32 9.39
CA GLU A 844 19.13 24.15 9.44
C GLU A 844 20.60 24.50 9.16
N TYR A 845 21.17 25.35 10.03
CA TYR A 845 22.49 25.96 9.84
C TYR A 845 23.64 24.96 9.76
N ALA A 846 23.63 23.91 10.59
CA ALA A 846 24.70 22.90 10.60
C ALA A 846 24.83 22.17 9.25
N ARG A 847 23.71 21.65 8.72
CA ARG A 847 23.67 20.96 7.42
C ARG A 847 23.99 21.90 6.27
N ALA A 848 23.48 23.13 6.31
CA ALA A 848 23.81 24.15 5.33
C ALA A 848 25.31 24.44 5.30
N ARG A 849 25.95 24.55 6.48
CA ARG A 849 27.40 24.77 6.62
C ARG A 849 28.19 23.62 6.02
N ASP A 850 27.85 22.39 6.35
CA ASP A 850 28.55 21.19 5.86
C ASP A 850 28.52 21.12 4.33
N LEU A 851 27.34 21.34 3.72
CA LEU A 851 27.20 21.38 2.26
C LEU A 851 28.01 22.51 1.62
N LEU A 852 27.99 23.72 2.21
CA LEU A 852 28.73 24.86 1.69
C LEU A 852 30.25 24.67 1.79
N ARG A 853 30.75 24.06 2.86
CA ARG A 853 32.18 23.73 3.02
C ARG A 853 32.65 22.69 2.00
N GLN A 854 31.80 21.70 1.67
CA GLN A 854 32.09 20.76 0.58
C GLN A 854 32.16 21.46 -0.78
N CYS A 855 31.30 22.45 -1.02
CA CYS A 855 31.32 23.24 -2.25
C CYS A 855 32.52 24.20 -2.30
N GLU A 856 32.98 24.75 -1.18
CA GLU A 856 34.04 25.77 -1.13
C GLU A 856 35.32 25.37 -1.87
N GLY A 857 35.73 24.09 -1.76
CA GLY A 857 36.91 23.55 -2.43
C GLY A 857 36.70 23.14 -3.90
N SER A 858 35.47 23.02 -4.37
CA SER A 858 35.13 22.44 -5.69
C SER A 858 34.45 23.42 -6.67
N VAL A 859 33.94 24.56 -6.18
CA VAL A 859 33.35 25.60 -7.05
C VAL A 859 34.38 26.26 -7.95
N THR A 860 34.02 26.45 -9.22
CA THR A 860 34.95 26.95 -10.26
C THR A 860 34.69 28.41 -10.64
N THR A 861 33.45 28.91 -10.49
CA THR A 861 33.10 30.28 -10.88
C THR A 861 33.24 31.28 -9.74
N LYS A 862 33.61 32.54 -10.06
CA LYS A 862 33.66 33.64 -9.07
C LYS A 862 32.31 33.85 -8.39
N ALA A 863 31.21 33.76 -9.14
CA ALA A 863 29.86 33.94 -8.62
C ALA A 863 29.50 32.88 -7.58
N GLN A 864 29.75 31.59 -7.86
CA GLN A 864 29.52 30.51 -6.90
C GLN A 864 30.42 30.65 -5.67
N LYS A 865 31.71 30.95 -5.85
CA LYS A 865 32.65 31.15 -4.74
C LYS A 865 32.18 32.28 -3.81
N GLN A 866 31.72 33.39 -4.38
CA GLN A 866 31.18 34.50 -3.60
C GLN A 866 29.87 34.12 -2.87
N ASP A 867 28.96 33.41 -3.53
CA ASP A 867 27.69 32.95 -2.94
C ASP A 867 27.94 31.98 -1.77
N VAL A 868 28.89 31.03 -1.92
CA VAL A 868 29.27 30.10 -0.85
C VAL A 868 29.81 30.84 0.38
N LEU A 869 30.81 31.70 0.19
CA LEU A 869 31.43 32.47 1.28
C LEU A 869 30.43 33.38 1.98
N LEU A 870 29.54 34.03 1.22
CA LEU A 870 28.51 34.89 1.80
C LEU A 870 27.50 34.10 2.64
N ASN A 871 27.05 32.93 2.18
CA ASN A 871 26.12 32.12 2.99
C ASN A 871 26.79 31.51 4.22
N LEU A 872 28.09 31.18 4.16
CA LEU A 872 28.87 30.82 5.35
C LEU A 872 28.93 31.99 6.34
N ALA A 873 29.17 33.21 5.87
CA ALA A 873 29.16 34.41 6.73
C ALA A 873 27.78 34.64 7.39
N PHE A 874 26.68 34.46 6.64
CA PHE A 874 25.33 34.55 7.22
C PHE A 874 25.05 33.48 8.27
N ILE A 875 25.53 32.25 8.06
CA ILE A 875 25.39 31.17 9.03
C ILE A 875 26.13 31.52 10.31
N SER A 876 27.38 31.99 10.18
CA SER A 876 28.22 32.38 11.32
C SER A 876 27.59 33.54 12.12
N GLU A 877 27.11 34.58 11.42
CA GLU A 877 26.36 35.71 12.04
C GLU A 877 25.08 35.24 12.75
N SER A 878 24.36 34.27 12.18
CA SER A 878 23.08 33.78 12.76
C SER A 878 23.28 32.82 13.95
N GLN A 879 24.46 32.24 14.10
CA GLN A 879 24.80 31.33 15.19
C GLN A 879 25.55 32.02 16.33
N ASP A 880 25.77 33.34 16.22
CA ASP A 880 26.55 34.15 17.17
C ASP A 880 27.94 33.54 17.42
N GLU A 881 28.54 33.02 16.35
CA GLU A 881 29.91 32.49 16.36
C GLU A 881 30.95 33.63 16.48
N ASP A 882 32.24 33.30 16.55
CA ASP A 882 33.31 34.29 16.67
C ASP A 882 33.17 35.39 15.60
N SER A 883 32.98 36.63 16.05
CA SER A 883 32.87 37.81 15.18
C SER A 883 34.05 37.92 14.22
N ALA A 884 35.25 37.48 14.64
CA ALA A 884 36.42 37.45 13.78
C ALA A 884 36.26 36.50 12.57
N GLU A 885 35.65 35.32 12.76
CA GLU A 885 35.37 34.38 11.67
C GLU A 885 34.29 34.93 10.72
N THR A 886 33.20 35.48 11.28
CA THR A 886 32.14 36.12 10.49
C THR A 886 32.71 37.22 9.59
N VAL A 887 33.58 38.07 10.15
CA VAL A 887 34.24 39.15 9.42
C VAL A 887 35.24 38.61 8.39
N ASP A 888 36.02 37.56 8.67
CA ASP A 888 36.92 36.95 7.69
C ASP A 888 36.15 36.42 6.46
N LEU A 889 35.09 35.63 6.70
CA LEU A 889 34.26 35.06 5.64
C LEU A 889 33.63 36.18 4.79
N ALA A 890 33.09 37.22 5.42
CA ALA A 890 32.52 38.36 4.72
C ALA A 890 33.58 39.15 3.93
N ARG A 891 34.77 39.40 4.48
CA ARG A 891 35.89 40.05 3.78
C ARG A 891 36.38 39.21 2.60
N ARG A 892 36.38 37.89 2.71
CA ARG A 892 36.72 36.99 1.59
C ARG A 892 35.64 37.07 0.50
N ALA A 893 34.36 37.07 0.88
CA ALA A 893 33.26 37.22 -0.07
C ALA A 893 33.29 38.58 -0.79
N GLU A 894 33.53 39.68 -0.08
CA GLU A 894 33.65 41.03 -0.66
C GLU A 894 34.82 41.09 -1.66
N ARG A 895 35.98 40.52 -1.31
CA ARG A 895 37.18 40.51 -2.17
C ARG A 895 36.99 39.77 -3.50
N VAL A 896 36.06 38.81 -3.60
CA VAL A 896 35.81 38.08 -4.85
C VAL A 896 35.25 39.02 -5.93
N ASP A 897 34.26 39.83 -5.57
CA ASP A 897 33.69 40.87 -6.42
C ASP A 897 33.01 41.97 -5.56
N PRO A 898 33.70 43.09 -5.28
CA PRO A 898 33.15 44.18 -4.46
C PRO A 898 32.00 44.94 -5.14
N LYS A 899 31.87 44.83 -6.47
CA LYS A 899 30.85 45.57 -7.24
C LYS A 899 29.54 44.79 -7.36
N SER A 900 29.53 43.51 -7.03
CA SER A 900 28.32 42.70 -7.05
C SER A 900 27.37 43.04 -5.88
N ASN A 901 26.10 42.66 -6.01
CA ASN A 901 25.13 42.77 -4.92
C ASN A 901 25.54 41.92 -3.70
N HIS A 902 26.18 40.76 -3.94
CA HIS A 902 26.74 39.93 -2.86
C HIS A 902 27.94 40.60 -2.18
N GLY A 903 28.78 41.34 -2.93
CA GLY A 903 29.85 42.14 -2.36
C GLY A 903 29.31 43.27 -1.47
N LEU A 904 28.25 43.96 -1.92
CA LEU A 904 27.60 44.99 -1.11
C LEU A 904 26.93 44.41 0.15
N GLN A 905 26.34 43.22 0.05
CA GLN A 905 25.80 42.48 1.20
C GLN A 905 26.92 42.07 2.18
N ALA A 906 28.04 41.53 1.68
CA ALA A 906 29.20 41.18 2.51
C ALA A 906 29.74 42.40 3.27
N LYS A 907 29.83 43.56 2.60
CA LYS A 907 30.20 44.83 3.23
C LYS A 907 29.29 45.21 4.39
N SER A 908 27.98 44.99 4.27
CA SER A 908 27.05 45.24 5.38
C SER A 908 27.30 44.33 6.59
N ILE A 909 27.63 43.05 6.37
CA ILE A 909 27.97 42.10 7.43
C ILE A 909 29.26 42.55 8.14
N ILE A 910 30.27 42.99 7.39
CA ILE A 910 31.52 43.52 7.96
C ILE A 910 31.22 44.71 8.89
N ILE A 911 30.45 45.70 8.42
CA ILE A 911 30.13 46.90 9.21
C ILE A 911 29.36 46.56 10.50
N ARG A 912 28.51 45.52 10.49
CA ARG A 912 27.75 45.10 11.68
C ARG A 912 28.61 44.42 12.74
N ASN A 913 29.59 43.62 12.32
CA ASN A 913 30.32 42.72 13.23
C ASN A 913 31.73 43.22 13.58
N ASP A 914 32.35 44.07 12.76
CA ASP A 914 33.67 44.63 13.01
C ASP A 914 33.60 45.83 13.96
N ASP A 915 34.28 45.72 15.11
CA ASP A 915 34.30 46.73 16.19
C ASP A 915 34.80 48.10 15.72
N SER A 916 35.61 48.15 14.67
CA SER A 916 36.11 49.43 14.11
C SER A 916 34.99 50.35 13.62
N TYR A 917 33.81 49.82 13.31
CA TYR A 917 32.66 50.60 12.85
C TYR A 917 31.68 50.96 13.98
N GLN A 918 31.88 50.53 15.22
CA GLN A 918 30.89 50.63 16.30
C GLN A 918 30.35 52.06 16.51
N LEU A 919 31.21 53.09 16.42
CA LEU A 919 30.84 54.50 16.62
C LEU A 919 30.07 55.14 15.46
N ASP A 920 30.22 54.65 14.22
CA ASP A 920 29.61 55.21 13.00
C ASP A 920 28.73 54.20 12.24
N ARG A 921 28.36 53.09 12.90
CA ARG A 921 27.72 51.93 12.27
C ARG A 921 26.45 52.30 11.51
N ASP A 922 25.54 53.06 12.12
CA ASP A 922 24.26 53.41 11.48
C ASP A 922 24.45 54.27 10.22
N ASN A 923 25.35 55.26 10.26
CA ASN A 923 25.63 56.11 9.10
C ASN A 923 26.29 55.30 7.97
N GLN A 924 27.19 54.37 8.29
CA GLN A 924 27.81 53.50 7.28
C GLN A 924 26.79 52.55 6.67
N LEU A 925 25.92 51.92 7.47
CA LEU A 925 24.83 51.09 6.96
C LEU A 925 23.84 51.89 6.11
N LYS A 926 23.54 53.15 6.47
CA LYS A 926 22.73 54.06 5.66
C LYS A 926 23.37 54.33 4.29
N LYS A 927 24.68 54.57 4.21
CA LYS A 927 25.39 54.73 2.94
C LYS A 927 25.32 53.47 2.08
N VAL A 928 25.46 52.29 2.69
CA VAL A 928 25.31 51.01 1.99
C VAL A 928 23.87 50.82 1.50
N GLN A 929 22.87 51.23 2.29
CA GLN A 929 21.46 51.18 1.92
C GLN A 929 21.17 52.10 0.71
N GLU A 930 21.68 53.32 0.70
CA GLU A 930 21.54 54.24 -0.44
C GLU A 930 22.17 53.68 -1.72
N ASP A 931 23.33 53.02 -1.61
CA ASP A 931 23.97 52.32 -2.73
C ASP A 931 23.15 51.11 -3.19
N ALA A 932 22.55 50.35 -2.26
CA ALA A 932 21.68 49.23 -2.59
C ALA A 932 20.45 49.69 -3.40
N VAL A 933 19.83 50.82 -3.04
CA VAL A 933 18.73 51.42 -3.81
C VAL A 933 19.19 51.84 -5.21
N LYS A 934 20.35 52.50 -5.34
CA LYS A 934 20.92 52.90 -6.64
C LYS A 934 21.17 51.69 -7.55
N ARG A 935 21.58 50.56 -6.98
CA ARG A 935 21.82 49.29 -7.70
C ARG A 935 20.56 48.43 -7.88
N LYS A 936 19.38 48.91 -7.45
CA LYS A 936 18.12 48.16 -7.43
C LYS A 936 18.19 46.86 -6.62
N ALA A 937 19.08 46.79 -5.63
CA ALA A 937 19.19 45.69 -4.68
C ALA A 937 18.20 45.87 -3.53
N PHE A 938 16.90 45.84 -3.83
CA PHE A 938 15.84 46.20 -2.89
C PHE A 938 15.75 45.27 -1.67
N ILE A 939 16.01 43.97 -1.83
CA ILE A 939 16.03 43.01 -0.71
C ILE A 939 17.10 43.40 0.33
N LEU A 940 18.32 43.75 -0.13
CA LEU A 940 19.38 44.24 0.75
C LEU A 940 18.98 45.56 1.41
N SER A 941 18.39 46.49 0.65
CA SER A 941 17.88 47.75 1.21
C SER A 941 16.83 47.51 2.31
N ASN A 942 15.90 46.58 2.10
CA ASN A 942 14.87 46.23 3.08
C ASN A 942 15.49 45.62 4.35
N ASN A 943 16.43 44.69 4.20
CA ASN A 943 17.19 44.14 5.33
C ASN A 943 17.85 45.25 6.16
N LEU A 944 18.59 46.15 5.50
CA LEU A 944 19.25 47.27 6.17
C LEU A 944 18.27 48.23 6.85
N MET A 945 17.11 48.50 6.24
CA MET A 945 16.09 49.35 6.87
C MET A 945 15.48 48.70 8.12
N ILE A 946 15.26 47.38 8.11
CA ILE A 946 14.81 46.63 9.30
C ILE A 946 15.88 46.67 10.40
N ASP A 947 17.14 46.38 10.06
CA ASP A 947 18.24 46.40 11.02
C ASP A 947 18.39 47.78 11.68
N ARG A 948 18.33 48.85 10.87
CA ARG A 948 18.36 50.23 11.39
C ARG A 948 17.15 50.56 12.26
N ALA A 949 15.97 50.08 11.90
CA ALA A 949 14.76 50.28 12.71
C ALA A 949 14.85 49.60 14.10
N GLU A 950 15.68 48.56 14.27
CA GLU A 950 15.89 47.92 15.58
C GLU A 950 16.68 48.80 16.55
N THR A 951 17.64 49.57 16.06
CA THR A 951 18.52 50.42 16.88
C THR A 951 17.96 51.83 17.12
N MET A 952 16.87 52.21 16.44
CA MET A 952 16.21 53.50 16.64
C MET A 952 15.39 53.54 17.94
N VAL A 953 15.55 54.65 18.68
CA VAL A 953 14.80 54.93 19.92
C VAL A 953 13.42 55.52 19.63
N ASP A 954 13.30 56.37 18.61
CA ASP A 954 12.04 57.05 18.26
C ASP A 954 11.04 56.11 17.59
N ALA A 955 9.86 55.94 18.21
CA ALA A 955 8.82 55.03 17.75
C ALA A 955 8.21 55.45 16.40
N GLU A 956 8.03 56.76 16.15
CA GLU A 956 7.43 57.24 14.89
C GLU A 956 8.37 57.06 13.70
N SER A 957 9.66 57.39 13.86
CA SER A 957 10.67 57.13 12.83
C SER A 957 10.83 55.63 12.55
N LYS A 958 10.74 54.79 13.59
CA LYS A 958 10.75 53.33 13.46
C LYS A 958 9.57 52.83 12.64
N LYS A 959 8.35 53.28 12.94
CA LYS A 959 7.14 52.95 12.15
C LYS A 959 7.28 53.39 10.69
N LEU A 960 7.84 54.57 10.44
CA LEU A 960 8.03 55.08 9.08
C LEU A 960 8.96 54.18 8.26
N LEU A 961 10.10 53.77 8.83
CA LEU A 961 11.01 52.82 8.17
C LEU A 961 10.32 51.49 7.88
N LEU A 962 9.60 50.92 8.85
CA LEU A 962 8.91 49.64 8.68
C LEU A 962 7.79 49.73 7.61
N LYS A 963 7.04 50.84 7.56
CA LYS A 963 6.04 51.08 6.50
C LYS A 963 6.68 51.17 5.11
N ASN A 964 7.84 51.84 5.00
CA ASN A 964 8.59 51.92 3.74
C ASN A 964 9.09 50.53 3.29
N VAL A 965 9.54 49.69 4.24
CA VAL A 965 9.91 48.29 3.95
C VAL A 965 8.69 47.53 3.44
N ILE A 966 7.54 47.59 4.13
CA ILE A 966 6.30 46.91 3.72
C ILE A 966 5.89 47.31 2.30
N GLN A 967 5.89 48.61 1.98
CA GLN A 967 5.52 49.10 0.66
C GLN A 967 6.48 48.61 -0.43
N THR A 968 7.78 48.69 -0.17
CA THR A 968 8.82 48.25 -1.12
C THR A 968 8.77 46.73 -1.29
N ALA A 969 8.59 45.99 -0.20
CA ALA A 969 8.51 44.53 -0.20
C ALA A 969 7.29 44.02 -0.98
N ARG A 970 6.10 44.63 -0.80
CA ARG A 970 4.90 44.31 -1.60
C ARG A 970 5.11 44.57 -3.10
N ARG A 971 5.86 45.62 -3.46
CA ARG A 971 6.13 45.96 -4.87
C ARG A 971 7.15 45.03 -5.53
N GLU A 972 8.20 44.66 -4.81
CA GLU A 972 9.33 43.89 -5.35
C GLU A 972 9.21 42.37 -5.10
N GLY A 973 8.16 41.91 -4.39
CA GLY A 973 7.94 40.48 -4.10
C GLY A 973 8.83 39.91 -3.00
N ASP A 974 9.27 40.73 -2.03
CA ASP A 974 10.12 40.32 -0.90
C ASP A 974 9.27 39.87 0.30
N SER A 975 8.75 38.64 0.23
CA SER A 975 7.76 38.14 1.21
C SER A 975 8.36 37.98 2.59
N TYR A 976 9.62 37.52 2.67
CA TYR A 976 10.32 37.35 3.95
C TYR A 976 10.46 38.67 4.72
N ASN A 977 10.91 39.76 4.09
CA ASN A 977 11.02 41.04 4.77
C ASN A 977 9.68 41.73 4.98
N LEU A 978 8.68 41.48 4.12
CA LEU A 978 7.30 41.91 4.36
C LEU A 978 6.81 41.37 5.71
N VAL A 979 6.96 40.06 5.94
CA VAL A 979 6.59 39.42 7.22
C VAL A 979 7.37 40.03 8.39
N ARG A 980 8.70 40.12 8.30
CA ARG A 980 9.53 40.69 9.38
C ARG A 980 9.09 42.11 9.75
N ALA A 981 8.83 42.97 8.75
CA ALA A 981 8.44 44.35 8.98
C ALA A 981 7.00 44.45 9.53
N SER A 982 6.05 43.69 8.97
CA SER A 982 4.66 43.67 9.44
C SER A 982 4.53 43.21 10.89
N LEU A 983 5.24 42.14 11.29
CA LEU A 983 5.20 41.65 12.68
C LEU A 983 5.79 42.66 13.68
N LYS A 984 6.90 43.32 13.31
CA LYS A 984 7.49 44.39 14.13
C LYS A 984 6.54 45.58 14.25
N LEU A 985 5.90 45.98 13.15
CA LEU A 985 4.94 47.07 13.14
C LEU A 985 3.69 46.73 13.99
N ALA A 986 3.18 45.52 13.86
CA ALA A 986 2.04 45.03 14.64
C ALA A 986 2.36 44.99 16.14
N ARG A 987 3.56 44.54 16.52
CA ARG A 987 4.00 44.54 17.92
C ARG A 987 4.08 45.96 18.50
N ILE A 988 4.59 46.93 17.75
CA ILE A 988 4.61 48.34 18.18
C ILE A 988 3.17 48.84 18.37
N GLY A 989 2.30 48.62 17.38
CA GLY A 989 0.89 49.01 17.46
C GLY A 989 0.19 48.41 18.69
N LEU A 990 0.33 47.10 18.91
CA LEU A 990 -0.27 46.41 20.04
C LEU A 990 0.23 46.96 21.39
N ASN A 991 1.51 47.29 21.52
CA ASN A 991 2.07 47.86 22.75
C ASN A 991 1.53 49.27 23.05
N GLU A 992 1.12 50.03 22.02
CA GLU A 992 0.62 51.40 22.17
C GLU A 992 -0.90 51.46 22.38
N SER A 993 -1.67 50.71 21.58
CA SER A 993 -3.14 50.78 21.56
C SER A 993 -3.83 49.60 22.24
N GLY A 994 -3.11 48.50 22.50
CA GLY A 994 -3.69 47.25 22.99
C GLY A 994 -4.49 46.45 21.95
N VAL A 995 -4.68 46.96 20.74
CA VAL A 995 -5.52 46.34 19.68
C VAL A 995 -4.87 46.52 18.30
N LEU A 996 -4.86 45.47 17.49
CA LEU A 996 -4.42 45.51 16.09
C LEU A 996 -5.51 46.05 15.16
N THR A 997 -5.11 46.76 14.09
CA THR A 997 -6.04 47.14 13.02
C THR A 997 -6.45 45.93 12.16
N ALA A 998 -7.56 46.04 11.43
CA ALA A 998 -8.01 44.97 10.53
C ALA A 998 -6.95 44.60 9.47
N GLU A 999 -6.23 45.60 8.93
CA GLU A 999 -5.12 45.35 7.99
C GLU A 999 -3.96 44.61 8.67
N GLN A 1000 -3.59 45.00 9.90
CA GLN A 1000 -2.53 44.32 10.66
C GLN A 1000 -2.90 42.88 11.01
N ILE A 1001 -4.17 42.62 11.35
CA ILE A 1001 -4.67 41.26 11.60
C ILE A 1001 -4.56 40.43 10.32
N SER A 1002 -5.02 40.92 9.16
CA SER A 1002 -4.88 40.20 7.87
C SER A 1002 -3.41 39.94 7.53
N ASP A 1003 -2.53 40.94 7.63
CA ASP A 1003 -1.10 40.79 7.38
C ASP A 1003 -0.46 39.75 8.33
N CYS A 1004 -0.81 39.76 9.62
CA CYS A 1004 -0.30 38.79 10.60
C CYS A 1004 -0.85 37.39 10.36
N THR A 1005 -2.11 37.25 9.95
CA THR A 1005 -2.70 35.94 9.62
C THR A 1005 -2.01 35.34 8.39
N ARG A 1006 -1.83 36.11 7.31
CA ARG A 1006 -1.03 35.68 6.14
C ARG A 1006 0.41 35.34 6.49
N ALA A 1007 1.03 36.14 7.36
CA ALA A 1007 2.37 35.85 7.87
C ALA A 1007 2.39 34.53 8.65
N TYR A 1008 1.41 34.30 9.54
CA TYR A 1008 1.30 33.09 10.34
C TYR A 1008 1.25 31.84 9.46
N GLU A 1009 0.42 31.86 8.41
CA GLU A 1009 0.30 30.77 7.44
C GLU A 1009 1.60 30.48 6.70
N TYR A 1010 2.20 31.54 6.13
CA TYR A 1010 3.46 31.42 5.43
C TYR A 1010 4.55 30.83 6.34
N LEU A 1011 4.69 31.37 7.56
CA LEU A 1011 5.69 30.93 8.55
C LEU A 1011 5.44 29.51 9.03
N TYR A 1012 4.18 29.14 9.24
CA TYR A 1012 3.79 27.78 9.58
C TYR A 1012 4.19 26.81 8.46
N ASN A 1013 3.82 27.11 7.21
CA ASN A 1013 4.09 26.24 6.06
C ASN A 1013 5.59 26.09 5.79
N GLN A 1014 6.36 27.19 5.85
CA GLN A 1014 7.81 27.20 5.62
C GLN A 1014 8.64 26.75 6.84
N ARG A 1015 8.01 26.55 8.02
CA ARG A 1015 8.67 26.13 9.28
C ARG A 1015 9.77 27.10 9.75
N ILE A 1016 9.49 28.42 9.70
CA ILE A 1016 10.44 29.47 10.12
C ILE A 1016 10.13 29.90 11.56
N ASP A 1017 10.75 29.27 12.55
CA ASP A 1017 10.18 29.20 13.91
C ASP A 1017 10.30 30.46 14.73
N ASN A 1018 11.43 31.16 14.60
CA ASN A 1018 11.64 32.38 15.37
C ASN A 1018 10.54 33.40 15.03
N LEU A 1019 10.31 33.61 13.74
CA LEU A 1019 9.25 34.49 13.25
C LEU A 1019 7.87 33.90 13.54
N PHE A 1020 7.69 32.58 13.43
CA PHE A 1020 6.44 31.90 13.78
C PHE A 1020 6.03 32.16 15.24
N GLY A 1021 6.96 32.00 16.19
CA GLY A 1021 6.72 32.25 17.60
C GLY A 1021 6.39 33.72 17.90
N ILE A 1022 7.06 34.66 17.22
CA ILE A 1022 6.76 36.10 17.30
C ILE A 1022 5.34 36.37 16.78
N CYS A 1023 5.00 35.83 15.61
CA CYS A 1023 3.70 35.99 14.97
C CYS A 1023 2.57 35.40 15.82
N HIS A 1024 2.76 34.16 16.31
CA HIS A 1024 1.86 33.53 17.26
C HIS A 1024 1.63 34.43 18.48
N GLY A 1025 2.69 34.94 19.10
CA GLY A 1025 2.55 35.84 20.25
C GLY A 1025 1.77 37.12 19.94
N VAL A 1026 1.97 37.72 18.75
CA VAL A 1026 1.25 38.94 18.34
C VAL A 1026 -0.25 38.65 18.19
N LEU A 1027 -0.60 37.57 17.48
CA LEU A 1027 -2.00 37.17 17.28
C LEU A 1027 -2.64 36.74 18.60
N TRP A 1028 -1.93 35.98 19.43
CA TRP A 1028 -2.41 35.52 20.74
C TRP A 1028 -2.78 36.69 21.64
N ASP A 1029 -1.87 37.65 21.81
CA ASP A 1029 -2.09 38.81 22.67
C ASP A 1029 -3.27 39.65 22.15
N SER A 1030 -3.42 39.78 20.82
CA SER A 1030 -4.56 40.48 20.21
C SER A 1030 -5.90 39.75 20.42
N PHE A 1031 -5.95 38.43 20.25
CA PHE A 1031 -7.19 37.66 20.45
C PHE A 1031 -7.58 37.58 21.92
N LEU A 1032 -6.58 37.48 22.82
CA LEU A 1032 -6.80 37.51 24.26
C LEU A 1032 -7.37 38.85 24.72
N ALA A 1033 -6.85 39.97 24.23
CA ALA A 1033 -7.37 41.30 24.52
C ALA A 1033 -8.83 41.47 24.06
N ASN A 1034 -9.23 40.80 22.97
CA ASN A 1034 -10.58 40.83 22.42
C ASN A 1034 -11.52 39.77 23.01
N GLY A 1035 -11.05 38.90 23.91
CA GLY A 1035 -11.84 37.80 24.47
C GLY A 1035 -12.24 36.72 23.45
N ASP A 1036 -11.49 36.59 22.35
CA ASP A 1036 -11.81 35.70 21.23
C ASP A 1036 -11.29 34.27 21.48
N GLY A 1037 -12.04 33.54 22.33
CA GLY A 1037 -11.70 32.16 22.71
C GLY A 1037 -11.62 31.18 21.52
N GLU A 1038 -12.42 31.39 20.48
CA GLU A 1038 -12.45 30.53 19.28
C GLU A 1038 -11.14 30.64 18.48
N ASN A 1039 -10.68 31.86 18.21
CA ASN A 1039 -9.41 32.05 17.50
C ASN A 1039 -8.20 31.67 18.36
N LEU A 1040 -8.28 31.81 19.68
CA LEU A 1040 -7.24 31.29 20.59
C LEU A 1040 -7.15 29.76 20.56
N LEU A 1041 -8.28 29.04 20.59
CA LEU A 1041 -8.31 27.59 20.43
C LEU A 1041 -7.75 27.15 19.07
N HIS A 1042 -8.09 27.88 18.01
CA HIS A 1042 -7.55 27.63 16.68
C HIS A 1042 -6.03 27.81 16.64
N LEU A 1043 -5.54 28.94 17.16
CA LEU A 1043 -4.12 29.28 17.20
C LEU A 1043 -3.32 28.28 18.03
N PHE A 1044 -3.84 27.90 19.22
CA PHE A 1044 -3.26 26.88 20.07
C PHE A 1044 -3.13 25.53 19.34
N ARG A 1045 -4.22 25.05 18.73
CA ARG A 1045 -4.23 23.75 18.05
C ARG A 1045 -3.15 23.67 16.96
N HIS A 1046 -3.02 24.70 16.13
CA HIS A 1046 -2.03 24.70 15.04
C HIS A 1046 -0.59 24.87 15.56
N SER A 1047 -0.38 25.70 16.58
CA SER A 1047 0.97 25.97 17.09
C SER A 1047 1.50 24.86 17.99
N SER A 1048 0.63 24.21 18.76
CA SER A 1048 0.94 23.06 19.60
C SER A 1048 1.67 21.97 18.83
N LEU A 1049 1.22 21.67 17.60
CA LEU A 1049 1.87 20.69 16.73
C LEU A 1049 3.36 20.99 16.50
N ILE A 1050 3.69 22.24 16.19
CA ILE A 1050 5.07 22.67 15.91
C ILE A 1050 5.94 22.63 17.16
N TRP A 1051 5.38 23.03 18.31
CA TRP A 1051 6.10 22.95 19.58
C TRP A 1051 6.42 21.51 19.95
N ARG A 1052 5.46 20.59 19.80
CA ARG A 1052 5.64 19.15 20.05
C ARG A 1052 6.73 18.55 19.19
N LEU A 1053 6.71 18.82 17.88
CA LEU A 1053 7.72 18.35 16.92
C LEU A 1053 9.16 18.75 17.28
N ARG A 1054 9.31 19.78 18.10
CA ARG A 1054 10.59 20.36 18.50
C ARG A 1054 10.92 20.14 19.97
N GLY A 1055 10.11 19.35 20.67
CA GLY A 1055 10.26 19.11 22.11
C GLY A 1055 10.05 20.37 22.97
N GLN A 1056 9.38 21.41 22.46
CA GLN A 1056 9.12 22.67 23.16
C GLN A 1056 7.91 22.60 24.10
N MET A 1057 7.83 21.53 24.91
CA MET A 1057 6.69 21.25 25.80
C MET A 1057 6.42 22.36 26.84
N LYS A 1058 7.47 23.09 27.25
CA LYS A 1058 7.34 24.26 28.14
C LYS A 1058 6.56 25.40 27.50
N VAL A 1059 6.72 25.60 26.19
CA VAL A 1059 5.99 26.62 25.44
C VAL A 1059 4.53 26.23 25.33
N GLU A 1060 4.26 24.96 24.99
CA GLU A 1060 2.89 24.42 24.95
C GLU A 1060 2.19 24.60 26.31
N SER A 1061 2.84 24.20 27.41
CA SER A 1061 2.31 24.32 28.78
C SER A 1061 1.96 25.75 29.15
N LYS A 1062 2.85 26.71 28.82
CA LYS A 1062 2.60 28.14 29.04
C LYS A 1062 1.31 28.62 28.36
N TYR A 1063 1.02 28.17 27.15
CA TYR A 1063 -0.19 28.58 26.44
C TYR A 1063 -1.44 27.83 26.91
N VAL A 1064 -1.28 26.61 27.44
CA VAL A 1064 -2.37 25.91 28.14
C VAL A 1064 -2.82 26.69 29.38
N GLU A 1065 -1.87 27.07 30.24
CA GLU A 1065 -2.14 27.86 31.45
C GLU A 1065 -2.83 29.19 31.13
N LYS A 1066 -2.44 29.84 30.02
CA LYS A 1066 -3.06 31.08 29.56
C LYS A 1066 -4.48 30.91 29.02
N LEU A 1067 -4.76 29.79 28.35
CA LEU A 1067 -6.05 29.55 27.70
C LEU A 1067 -7.10 29.00 28.66
N LEU A 1068 -6.69 28.20 29.65
CA LEU A 1068 -7.60 27.53 30.59
C LEU A 1068 -8.62 28.48 31.27
N PRO A 1069 -8.27 29.69 31.75
CA PRO A 1069 -9.23 30.62 32.34
C PRO A 1069 -10.26 31.15 31.33
N VAL A 1070 -9.91 31.22 30.05
CA VAL A 1070 -10.76 31.76 28.97
C VAL A 1070 -11.82 30.75 28.55
N VAL A 1071 -11.43 29.46 28.42
CA VAL A 1071 -12.32 28.39 27.94
C VAL A 1071 -12.91 27.53 29.07
N GLY A 1072 -12.58 27.79 30.34
CA GLY A 1072 -12.96 26.93 31.47
C GLY A 1072 -14.47 26.64 31.59
N LYS A 1073 -15.35 27.57 31.20
CA LYS A 1073 -16.81 27.33 31.15
C LYS A 1073 -17.20 26.33 30.05
N GLN A 1074 -16.50 26.33 28.91
CA GLN A 1074 -16.74 25.42 27.80
C GLN A 1074 -16.19 24.02 28.10
N VAL A 1075 -15.05 23.93 28.81
CA VAL A 1075 -14.43 22.68 29.27
C VAL A 1075 -15.37 21.89 30.19
N GLY A 1076 -16.17 22.58 31.01
CA GLY A 1076 -17.17 21.95 31.89
C GLY A 1076 -18.37 21.31 31.17
N SER A 1077 -18.51 21.44 29.84
CA SER A 1077 -19.61 20.83 29.08
C SER A 1077 -19.42 19.34 28.77
N GLY A 1078 -18.25 18.78 29.13
CA GLY A 1078 -17.90 17.37 28.94
C GLY A 1078 -17.29 17.07 27.57
N VAL A 1079 -16.50 15.99 27.49
CA VAL A 1079 -15.72 15.58 26.31
C VAL A 1079 -16.60 15.31 25.08
N LEU A 1080 -17.81 14.75 25.26
CA LEU A 1080 -18.69 14.41 24.14
C LEU A 1080 -19.28 15.61 23.41
N ASN A 1081 -19.44 16.73 24.12
CA ASN A 1081 -19.99 17.98 23.58
C ASN A 1081 -18.91 18.94 23.07
N ALA A 1082 -17.63 18.62 23.31
CA ALA A 1082 -16.52 19.43 22.85
C ALA A 1082 -16.40 19.37 21.32
N ASP A 1083 -16.26 20.55 20.71
CA ASP A 1083 -15.88 20.64 19.31
C ASP A 1083 -14.43 20.14 19.14
N ARG A 1084 -13.98 19.95 17.89
CA ARG A 1084 -12.65 19.38 17.60
C ARG A 1084 -11.50 20.19 18.21
N LYS A 1085 -11.63 21.51 18.33
CA LYS A 1085 -10.57 22.39 18.82
C LYS A 1085 -10.49 22.32 20.34
N LEU A 1086 -11.63 22.37 21.01
CA LEU A 1086 -11.75 22.26 22.46
C LEU A 1086 -11.33 20.87 22.93
N LEU A 1087 -11.73 19.80 22.22
CA LEU A 1087 -11.32 18.43 22.53
C LEU A 1087 -9.80 18.27 22.46
N TYR A 1088 -9.17 18.82 21.43
CA TYR A 1088 -7.71 18.82 21.31
C TYR A 1088 -7.07 19.53 22.52
N PHE A 1089 -7.55 20.72 22.86
CA PHE A 1089 -7.06 21.47 24.02
C PHE A 1089 -7.22 20.71 25.34
N MET A 1090 -8.40 20.13 25.61
CA MET A 1090 -8.68 19.35 26.81
C MET A 1090 -7.72 18.15 26.93
N THR A 1091 -7.58 17.40 25.85
CA THR A 1091 -6.68 16.23 25.79
C THR A 1091 -5.25 16.62 26.10
N ARG A 1092 -4.74 17.69 25.48
CA ARG A 1092 -3.37 18.18 25.72
C ARG A 1092 -3.17 18.70 27.13
N SER A 1093 -4.17 19.38 27.69
CA SER A 1093 -4.12 19.86 29.08
C SER A 1093 -3.97 18.72 30.08
N ILE A 1094 -4.70 17.62 29.88
CA ILE A 1094 -4.61 16.41 30.73
C ILE A 1094 -3.23 15.76 30.60
N GLN A 1095 -2.71 15.61 29.38
CA GLN A 1095 -1.41 14.96 29.15
C GLN A 1095 -0.25 15.74 29.77
N LEU A 1096 -0.26 17.06 29.66
CA LEU A 1096 0.76 17.92 30.28
C LEU A 1096 0.67 17.90 31.82
N ALA A 1097 -0.52 17.71 32.38
CA ALA A 1097 -0.72 17.59 33.81
C ALA A 1097 -0.23 16.24 34.37
N SER A 1098 -0.38 15.14 33.62
CA SER A 1098 0.09 13.80 34.04
C SER A 1098 1.61 13.63 34.04
N ASP A 1099 2.35 14.45 33.28
CA ASP A 1099 3.81 14.44 33.22
C ASP A 1099 4.48 15.28 34.33
N MET A 1100 3.70 15.89 35.23
CA MET A 1100 4.18 16.65 36.38
C MET A 1100 4.33 15.74 37.63
N PRO A 1101 5.39 15.90 38.44
CA PRO A 1101 5.60 15.07 39.62
C PRO A 1101 4.41 15.12 40.60
N ALA A 1102 4.12 13.97 41.21
CA ALA A 1102 2.93 13.62 42.00
C ALA A 1102 2.51 14.60 43.10
N ALA A 1103 3.39 15.51 43.53
CA ALA A 1103 3.07 16.54 44.52
C ALA A 1103 2.09 17.63 44.02
N SER A 1104 1.77 17.65 42.71
CA SER A 1104 0.91 18.67 42.08
C SER A 1104 -0.52 18.17 41.76
N LEU A 1105 -0.74 16.86 41.84
CA LEU A 1105 -1.97 16.19 41.36
C LEU A 1105 -3.20 16.45 42.26
N GLU A 1106 -3.01 16.72 43.55
CA GLU A 1106 -4.13 16.94 44.49
C GLU A 1106 -4.82 18.31 44.34
N LEU A 1107 -4.20 19.29 43.66
CA LEU A 1107 -4.76 20.66 43.57
C LEU A 1107 -5.45 20.99 42.24
N GLN A 1108 -5.31 20.15 41.20
CA GLN A 1108 -5.95 20.36 39.90
C GLN A 1108 -6.97 19.28 39.49
N ALA A 1109 -6.87 18.05 40.03
CA ALA A 1109 -7.86 17.01 39.76
C ALA A 1109 -9.28 17.39 40.21
N SER A 1110 -9.41 18.26 41.22
CA SER A 1110 -10.70 18.78 41.70
C SER A 1110 -11.29 19.93 40.87
N ARG A 1111 -10.63 20.37 39.79
CA ARG A 1111 -11.11 21.46 38.91
C ARG A 1111 -11.48 21.01 37.50
N VAL A 1112 -11.23 19.75 37.13
CA VAL A 1112 -11.45 19.23 35.76
C VAL A 1112 -12.41 18.03 35.73
N VAL A 1113 -12.86 17.53 36.89
CA VAL A 1113 -13.94 16.53 36.99
C VAL A 1113 -15.27 17.22 37.24
#